data_AF-A0A971UMV8-F1
#
_entry.id   AF-A0A971UMV8-F1
#
_cell.length_a   1.000
_cell.length_b   1.000
_cell.length_c   1.000
_cell.angle_alpha   90.00
_cell.angle_beta   90.00
_cell.angle_gamma   90.00
#
_symmetry.space_group_name_H-M   'P 1'
#
loop_
_entity.id
_entity.type
_entity.pdbx_description
1 polymer ?
#
loop_
_entity_poly.entity_id
_entity_poly.type
_entity_poly.pdbx_seq_one_letter_code
_entity_poly.pdbx_strand_id
1 'polypeptide(L)'
;MSLKREIEALARGMGADLVGVAPVERFANAPLRMSPQGLMPGARSVVVAAIHHPDAAVELGGEPRQQVVGPYAVQYWMNSRLDDISFRVARLIESHGHRALPIASSNIWRYHPYKDLNVSFAPDLVHRYAAVAAGLAEIGWNNLALTPEFGPRARFVSIVTDAALEPTPMYDGPPLCDRCMACVRHCPMDTFRKETKGLASVEIGGQRYEFPQTNKWRCAWAENFDLSLSIPAPEKVTEEVILENLERYGQDGGAEGNCLKFCMVPERRVSDPQYCKAPRRKKTPSAETPAELLGRLNRIFEDGLLDVLAVGRAADFAEDGPVHPRLHLPDAVSVVSVGIRVPRGAGGHPDLDAQVRRRLVYAAMDMAHELDIQGYSAICLTRIHDTLVAERLGVFDGEVRFATVLTSAELPSTRRCDHAKVAAPTAAEIRDLCRAAGADLVGMFDMDRFAAFREAAKGLDLASRPAEEVEDKGLIYGPFVPAVTHREVAMRGPEDWLAGARSVVVLGMHLPDAALDTAKTTPAETVGPYVFACHESVQLLQDVGYQLIRRLNRSGHAGVPVADLTALASTVKSPRGMLPDMRSNRFAALLAGLATIGRNGSPLTPEFGVRQRFLAVVTDLPLPSDPLLPGDLFCPKCDGRCVSSCPTAALRDGGMVLAIEGTEFHVPSVDAFACDWAKRLALSGKEGPQYVGMETDAPVPEDRTASAVAAAVAHTTWGVQKRYLTIGEECIRVCPAKGQGGRASQPE
;
A
#
# COMPACT_ATOMS: atom_id res chain seq x y z
N MET A 1 0.91 -6.00 -28.39
CA MET A 1 -0.50 -6.42 -28.22
C MET A 1 -1.31 -5.10 -28.18
N SER A 2 -2.63 -5.04 -27.97
CA SER A 2 -3.23 -3.72 -27.69
C SER A 2 -2.93 -3.33 -26.25
N LEU A 3 -2.72 -2.05 -25.95
CA LEU A 3 -2.42 -1.59 -24.57
C LEU A 3 -3.45 -2.09 -23.55
N LYS A 4 -4.74 -2.09 -23.90
CA LYS A 4 -5.82 -2.66 -23.07
C LYS A 4 -5.57 -4.13 -22.71
N ARG A 5 -5.17 -4.96 -23.67
CA ARG A 5 -4.89 -6.38 -23.44
C ARG A 5 -3.66 -6.61 -22.58
N GLU A 6 -2.64 -5.75 -22.70
CA GLU A 6 -1.45 -5.81 -21.84
C GLU A 6 -1.79 -5.42 -20.40
N ILE A 7 -2.64 -4.41 -20.21
CA ILE A 7 -3.19 -4.02 -18.90
C ILE A 7 -3.98 -5.18 -18.28
N GLU A 8 -4.89 -5.79 -19.04
CA GLU A 8 -5.69 -6.92 -18.58
C GLU A 8 -4.80 -8.11 -18.21
N ALA A 9 -3.80 -8.44 -19.03
CA ALA A 9 -2.87 -9.53 -18.76
C ALA A 9 -2.02 -9.27 -17.52
N LEU A 10 -1.49 -8.05 -17.34
CA LEU A 10 -0.71 -7.68 -16.16
C LEU A 10 -1.55 -7.75 -14.88
N ALA A 11 -2.73 -7.12 -14.87
CA ALA A 11 -3.60 -7.12 -13.70
C ALA A 11 -4.06 -8.53 -13.32
N ARG A 12 -4.46 -9.36 -14.30
CA ARG A 12 -4.85 -10.76 -14.06
C ARG A 12 -3.69 -11.62 -13.60
N GLY A 13 -2.49 -11.44 -14.17
CA GLY A 13 -1.27 -12.11 -13.73
C GLY A 13 -0.87 -11.78 -12.28
N MET A 14 -1.37 -10.66 -11.74
CA MET A 14 -1.19 -10.26 -10.35
C MET A 14 -2.36 -10.66 -9.43
N GLY A 15 -3.36 -11.38 -9.94
CA GLY A 15 -4.50 -11.87 -9.15
C GLY A 15 -5.78 -11.05 -9.26
N ALA A 16 -5.92 -10.15 -10.24
CA ALA A 16 -7.21 -9.49 -10.49
C ALA A 16 -8.22 -10.44 -11.14
N ASP A 17 -9.41 -10.55 -10.53
CA ASP A 17 -10.55 -11.30 -11.06
C ASP A 17 -11.26 -10.59 -12.19
N LEU A 18 -11.43 -9.27 -12.03
CA LEU A 18 -12.17 -8.42 -12.96
C LEU A 18 -11.28 -7.25 -13.37
N VAL A 19 -11.32 -6.92 -14.66
CA VAL A 19 -10.69 -5.73 -15.22
C VAL A 19 -11.67 -5.11 -16.20
N GLY A 20 -11.91 -3.81 -16.08
CA GLY A 20 -12.83 -3.06 -16.93
C GLY A 20 -12.31 -1.66 -17.23
N VAL A 21 -12.81 -1.07 -18.31
CA VAL A 21 -12.43 0.27 -18.75
C VAL A 21 -13.66 1.14 -18.88
N ALA A 22 -13.65 2.30 -18.22
CA ALA A 22 -14.67 3.31 -18.33
C ALA A 22 -14.13 4.53 -19.09
N PRO A 23 -14.82 5.04 -20.13
CA PRO A 23 -14.50 6.32 -20.71
C PRO A 23 -14.99 7.44 -19.78
N VAL A 24 -14.30 8.58 -19.78
CA VAL A 24 -14.56 9.67 -18.81
C VAL A 24 -15.96 10.27 -18.91
N GLU A 25 -16.63 10.16 -20.06
CA GLU A 25 -18.01 10.60 -20.28
C GLU A 25 -19.00 9.92 -19.32
N ARG A 26 -18.69 8.70 -18.84
CA ARG A 26 -19.53 8.00 -17.85
C ARG A 26 -19.45 8.63 -16.45
N PHE A 27 -18.54 9.58 -16.23
CA PHE A 27 -18.36 10.35 -15.00
C PHE A 27 -18.86 11.79 -15.10
N ALA A 28 -19.59 12.16 -16.16
CA ALA A 28 -20.03 13.55 -16.40
C ALA A 28 -20.84 14.17 -15.24
N ASN A 29 -21.52 13.35 -14.45
CA ASN A 29 -22.30 13.78 -13.28
C ASN A 29 -21.55 13.66 -11.94
N ALA A 30 -20.28 13.25 -11.95
CA ALA A 30 -19.46 13.20 -10.74
C ALA A 30 -19.07 14.63 -10.31
N PRO A 31 -19.00 14.92 -8.99
CA PRO A 31 -18.41 16.17 -8.52
C PRO A 31 -17.03 16.37 -9.14
N LEU A 32 -16.76 17.54 -9.71
CA LEU A 32 -15.54 17.77 -10.51
C LEU A 32 -14.28 17.36 -9.72
N ARG A 33 -14.17 17.74 -8.44
CA ARG A 33 -13.03 17.41 -7.56
C ARG A 33 -12.84 15.93 -7.24
N MET A 34 -13.82 15.09 -7.57
CA MET A 34 -13.78 13.63 -7.41
C MET A 34 -13.90 12.89 -8.75
N SER A 35 -13.87 13.64 -9.87
CA SER A 35 -13.99 13.10 -11.22
C SER A 35 -12.60 12.83 -11.82
N PRO A 36 -12.50 11.93 -12.82
CA PRO A 36 -11.24 11.68 -13.52
C PRO A 36 -10.60 12.95 -14.09
N GLN A 37 -11.37 13.82 -14.76
CA GLN A 37 -10.84 15.09 -15.29
C GLN A 37 -10.52 16.12 -14.21
N GLY A 38 -11.11 16.02 -13.01
CA GLY A 38 -10.70 16.88 -11.93
C GLY A 38 -9.37 16.49 -11.32
N LEU A 39 -9.11 15.18 -11.23
CA LEU A 39 -7.84 14.64 -10.76
C LEU A 39 -6.73 14.81 -11.80
N MET A 40 -7.05 14.61 -13.08
CA MET A 40 -6.12 14.76 -14.19
C MET A 40 -6.88 15.33 -15.41
N PRO A 41 -6.77 16.64 -15.70
CA PRO A 41 -7.55 17.30 -16.75
C PRO A 41 -7.51 16.65 -18.14
N GLY A 42 -6.41 15.98 -18.48
CA GLY A 42 -6.26 15.26 -19.76
C GLY A 42 -6.81 13.83 -19.77
N ALA A 43 -7.46 13.35 -18.71
CA ALA A 43 -7.96 11.98 -18.62
C ALA A 43 -8.96 11.66 -19.74
N ARG A 44 -8.85 10.46 -20.32
CA ARG A 44 -9.75 9.91 -21.35
C ARG A 44 -10.39 8.60 -20.92
N SER A 45 -9.71 7.82 -20.08
CA SER A 45 -10.21 6.54 -19.58
C SER A 45 -9.88 6.34 -18.10
N VAL A 46 -10.65 5.46 -17.46
CA VAL A 46 -10.40 4.91 -16.13
C VAL A 46 -10.34 3.40 -16.23
N VAL A 47 -9.21 2.80 -15.88
CA VAL A 47 -9.08 1.35 -15.73
C VAL A 47 -9.52 0.99 -14.31
N VAL A 48 -10.32 -0.06 -14.16
CA VAL A 48 -10.76 -0.59 -12.87
C VAL A 48 -10.36 -2.05 -12.79
N ALA A 49 -9.70 -2.44 -11.70
CA ALA A 49 -9.38 -3.82 -11.38
C ALA A 49 -10.06 -4.22 -10.06
N ALA A 50 -10.38 -5.50 -9.90
CA ALA A 50 -11.00 -6.03 -8.70
C ALA A 50 -10.40 -7.37 -8.27
N ILE A 51 -10.36 -7.61 -6.96
CA ILE A 51 -10.04 -8.91 -6.35
C ILE A 51 -11.24 -9.36 -5.51
N HIS A 52 -11.65 -10.61 -5.68
CA HIS A 52 -12.70 -11.29 -4.96
C HIS A 52 -12.19 -11.77 -3.59
N HIS A 53 -13.01 -11.62 -2.55
CA HIS A 53 -12.72 -12.20 -1.23
C HIS A 53 -12.99 -13.70 -1.29
N PRO A 54 -12.11 -14.58 -0.81
CA PRO A 54 -12.46 -15.98 -0.58
C PRO A 54 -13.79 -16.05 0.19
N ASP A 55 -14.80 -16.75 -0.34
CA ASP A 55 -16.17 -16.62 0.19
C ASP A 55 -16.26 -17.02 1.65
N ALA A 56 -15.53 -18.08 2.03
CA ALA A 56 -15.48 -18.58 3.39
C ALA A 56 -14.96 -17.52 4.38
N ALA A 57 -14.10 -16.60 3.93
CA ALA A 57 -13.59 -15.50 4.77
C ALA A 57 -14.70 -14.52 5.17
N VAL A 58 -15.64 -14.26 4.26
CA VAL A 58 -16.83 -13.41 4.51
C VAL A 58 -17.94 -14.19 5.23
N GLU A 59 -18.13 -15.46 4.87
CA GLU A 59 -19.18 -16.30 5.43
C GLU A 59 -18.95 -16.62 6.92
N LEU A 60 -17.69 -16.81 7.31
CA LEU A 60 -17.26 -17.22 8.65
C LEU A 60 -16.57 -16.09 9.45
N GLY A 61 -16.32 -14.94 8.82
CA GLY A 61 -15.81 -13.74 9.49
C GLY A 61 -16.80 -13.19 10.52
N GLY A 62 -16.32 -12.29 11.40
CA GLY A 62 -17.18 -11.53 12.30
C GLY A 62 -17.97 -12.37 13.32
N GLU A 63 -17.45 -13.54 13.70
CA GLU A 63 -18.04 -14.44 14.69
C GLU A 63 -17.06 -14.69 15.86
N PRO A 64 -17.53 -14.79 17.12
CA PRO A 64 -18.94 -14.75 17.55
C PRO A 64 -19.57 -13.35 17.59
N ARG A 65 -18.77 -12.29 17.37
CA ARG A 65 -19.20 -10.89 17.27
C ARG A 65 -18.40 -10.21 16.17
N GLN A 66 -18.95 -9.15 15.57
CA GLN A 66 -18.45 -8.53 14.35
C GLN A 66 -17.03 -7.93 14.45
N GLN A 67 -16.57 -7.56 15.65
CA GLN A 67 -15.18 -7.10 15.86
C GLN A 67 -14.16 -8.24 15.82
N VAL A 68 -14.61 -9.49 15.98
CA VAL A 68 -13.76 -10.66 15.77
C VAL A 68 -13.73 -10.93 14.27
N VAL A 69 -13.02 -10.04 13.55
CA VAL A 69 -12.93 -10.03 12.08
C VAL A 69 -12.51 -11.39 11.54
N GLY A 70 -11.57 -12.06 12.22
CA GLY A 70 -11.10 -13.38 11.85
C GLY A 70 -10.61 -13.41 10.40
N PRO A 71 -11.00 -14.42 9.60
CA PRO A 71 -10.51 -14.60 8.24
C PRO A 71 -10.89 -13.45 7.28
N TYR A 72 -11.91 -12.64 7.59
CA TYR A 72 -12.25 -11.43 6.82
C TYR A 72 -11.08 -10.43 6.77
N ALA A 73 -10.08 -10.55 7.66
CA ALA A 73 -8.86 -9.75 7.65
C ALA A 73 -8.05 -9.88 6.34
N VAL A 74 -8.33 -10.88 5.50
CA VAL A 74 -7.76 -11.01 4.15
C VAL A 74 -7.95 -9.74 3.32
N GLN A 75 -9.03 -8.97 3.56
CA GLN A 75 -9.29 -7.72 2.84
C GLN A 75 -8.15 -6.68 2.93
N TYR A 76 -7.39 -6.66 4.04
CA TYR A 76 -6.29 -5.70 4.22
C TYR A 76 -5.14 -6.01 3.25
N TRP A 77 -4.93 -7.30 2.98
CA TRP A 77 -3.93 -7.77 2.03
C TRP A 77 -4.41 -7.69 0.59
N MET A 78 -5.71 -7.87 0.35
CA MET A 78 -6.34 -7.59 -0.94
C MET A 78 -6.18 -6.12 -1.33
N ASN A 79 -6.38 -5.18 -0.40
CA ASN A 79 -6.11 -3.76 -0.64
C ASN A 79 -4.65 -3.51 -1.01
N SER A 80 -3.73 -4.16 -0.30
CA SER A 80 -2.29 -4.05 -0.62
C SER A 80 -1.99 -4.60 -2.03
N ARG A 81 -2.59 -5.73 -2.43
CA ARG A 81 -2.37 -6.29 -3.78
C ARG A 81 -3.01 -5.41 -4.87
N LEU A 82 -4.16 -4.81 -4.58
CA LEU A 82 -4.80 -3.84 -5.47
C LEU A 82 -3.97 -2.56 -5.63
N ASP A 83 -3.31 -2.13 -4.56
CA ASP A 83 -2.34 -1.03 -4.58
C ASP A 83 -1.16 -1.38 -5.52
N ASP A 84 -0.59 -2.60 -5.41
CA ASP A 84 0.44 -3.09 -6.33
C ASP A 84 -0.04 -3.04 -7.80
N ILE A 85 -1.26 -3.54 -8.07
CA ILE A 85 -1.86 -3.59 -9.41
C ILE A 85 -2.00 -2.17 -9.96
N SER A 86 -2.57 -1.25 -9.17
CA SER A 86 -2.81 0.14 -9.57
C SER A 86 -1.51 0.82 -9.97
N PHE A 87 -0.46 0.67 -9.17
CA PHE A 87 0.84 1.28 -9.42
C PHE A 87 1.56 0.67 -10.62
N ARG A 88 1.60 -0.67 -10.74
CA ARG A 88 2.25 -1.35 -11.87
C ARG A 88 1.53 -1.13 -13.19
N VAL A 89 0.20 -1.11 -13.19
CA VAL A 89 -0.59 -0.76 -14.38
C VAL A 89 -0.34 0.68 -14.81
N ALA A 90 -0.23 1.63 -13.86
CA ALA A 90 0.12 3.01 -14.19
C ALA A 90 1.50 3.10 -14.88
N ARG A 91 2.52 2.43 -14.35
CA ARG A 91 3.85 2.38 -14.98
C ARG A 91 3.85 1.70 -16.36
N LEU A 92 3.02 0.66 -16.56
CA LEU A 92 2.84 0.04 -17.88
C LEU A 92 2.21 1.01 -18.89
N ILE A 93 1.24 1.81 -18.47
CA ILE A 93 0.61 2.83 -19.32
C ILE A 93 1.64 3.92 -19.68
N GLU A 94 2.49 4.32 -18.73
CA GLU A 94 3.56 5.30 -18.95
C GLU A 94 4.66 4.81 -19.87
N SER A 95 5.00 3.51 -19.83
CA SER A 95 5.96 2.94 -20.79
C SER A 95 5.44 2.96 -22.23
N HIS A 96 4.14 3.18 -22.43
CA HIS A 96 3.50 3.41 -23.72
C HIS A 96 3.32 4.90 -24.07
N GLY A 97 3.91 5.81 -23.30
CA GLY A 97 3.88 7.26 -23.56
C GLY A 97 2.61 7.98 -23.11
N HIS A 98 1.77 7.33 -22.29
CA HIS A 98 0.54 7.91 -21.74
C HIS A 98 0.70 8.26 -20.26
N ARG A 99 0.03 9.30 -19.78
CA ARG A 99 0.02 9.59 -18.34
C ARG A 99 -0.96 8.68 -17.62
N ALA A 100 -0.59 8.25 -16.42
CA ALA A 100 -1.45 7.47 -15.55
C ALA A 100 -1.33 7.91 -14.09
N LEU A 101 -2.48 8.11 -13.47
CA LEU A 101 -2.61 8.43 -12.06
C LEU A 101 -3.20 7.22 -11.33
N PRO A 102 -2.40 6.46 -10.57
CA PRO A 102 -2.92 5.37 -9.78
C PRO A 102 -3.59 5.91 -8.52
N ILE A 103 -4.78 5.39 -8.21
CA ILE A 103 -5.53 5.75 -7.00
C ILE A 103 -5.42 4.59 -6.01
N ALA A 104 -5.19 4.91 -4.73
CA ALA A 104 -5.08 3.93 -3.65
C ALA A 104 -6.44 3.23 -3.41
N SER A 105 -6.43 1.91 -3.25
CA SER A 105 -7.62 1.06 -3.10
C SER A 105 -8.57 1.46 -1.96
N SER A 106 -8.05 2.02 -0.87
CA SER A 106 -8.84 2.44 0.28
C SER A 106 -8.15 3.55 1.06
N ASN A 107 -8.57 4.80 0.85
CA ASN A 107 -8.27 5.95 1.71
C ASN A 107 -9.42 6.96 1.67
N ILE A 108 -9.78 7.53 2.82
CA ILE A 108 -10.72 8.64 2.94
C ILE A 108 -9.91 9.89 3.26
N TRP A 109 -9.65 10.71 2.25
CA TRP A 109 -8.74 11.83 2.43
C TRP A 109 -9.39 13.02 3.13
N ARG A 110 -10.71 13.18 3.03
CA ARG A 110 -11.43 14.34 3.60
C ARG A 110 -12.65 13.86 4.38
N TYR A 111 -12.62 13.97 5.70
CA TYR A 111 -13.82 13.76 6.51
C TYR A 111 -14.79 14.95 6.41
N HIS A 112 -14.24 16.15 6.22
CA HIS A 112 -14.97 17.41 6.14
C HIS A 112 -15.19 17.88 4.70
N PRO A 113 -16.26 18.65 4.43
CA PRO A 113 -16.42 19.39 3.19
C PRO A 113 -15.17 20.20 2.83
N TYR A 114 -14.91 20.35 1.54
CA TYR A 114 -13.79 21.15 1.06
C TYR A 114 -14.17 22.00 -0.14
N LYS A 115 -14.08 23.32 0.02
CA LYS A 115 -14.45 24.29 -1.01
C LYS A 115 -15.87 23.97 -1.53
N ASP A 116 -16.04 23.81 -2.84
CA ASP A 116 -17.30 23.43 -3.48
C ASP A 116 -17.70 21.95 -3.31
N LEU A 117 -16.81 21.09 -2.80
CA LEU A 117 -17.12 19.71 -2.50
C LEU A 117 -17.81 19.59 -1.12
N ASN A 118 -19.14 19.72 -1.12
CA ASN A 118 -19.96 19.68 0.09
C ASN A 118 -20.40 18.26 0.48
N VAL A 119 -19.45 17.32 0.58
CA VAL A 119 -19.70 15.95 1.06
C VAL A 119 -18.65 15.55 2.10
N SER A 120 -19.08 14.84 3.14
CA SER A 120 -18.18 14.21 4.11
C SER A 120 -17.68 12.85 3.60
N PHE A 121 -16.53 12.40 4.12
CA PHE A 121 -15.90 11.12 3.74
C PHE A 121 -15.58 11.04 2.24
N ALA A 122 -15.00 12.10 1.68
CA ALA A 122 -14.65 12.15 0.27
C ALA A 122 -13.29 11.48 0.00
N PRO A 123 -13.24 10.42 -0.83
CA PRO A 123 -11.99 9.95 -1.44
C PRO A 123 -11.62 10.82 -2.65
N ASP A 124 -10.46 10.55 -3.26
CA ASP A 124 -10.08 11.19 -4.54
C ASP A 124 -11.03 10.75 -5.67
N LEU A 125 -11.38 9.47 -5.70
CA LEU A 125 -12.29 8.86 -6.65
C LEU A 125 -13.02 7.69 -5.98
N VAL A 126 -14.32 7.54 -6.25
CA VAL A 126 -15.15 6.50 -5.62
C VAL A 126 -15.06 5.20 -6.42
N HIS A 127 -14.21 4.26 -6.00
CA HIS A 127 -13.96 3.01 -6.72
C HIS A 127 -15.23 2.21 -7.05
N ARG A 128 -16.20 2.14 -6.14
CA ARG A 128 -17.47 1.44 -6.40
C ARG A 128 -18.27 2.05 -7.56
N TYR A 129 -18.22 3.37 -7.74
CA TYR A 129 -18.89 4.05 -8.85
C TYR A 129 -18.07 3.90 -10.14
N ALA A 130 -16.74 3.89 -10.04
CA ALA A 130 -15.88 3.58 -11.17
C ALA A 130 -16.08 2.14 -11.68
N ALA A 131 -16.29 1.16 -10.80
CA ALA A 131 -16.61 -0.21 -11.19
C ALA A 131 -17.91 -0.30 -12.00
N VAL A 132 -18.95 0.44 -11.61
CA VAL A 132 -20.19 0.57 -12.38
C VAL A 132 -19.94 1.27 -13.71
N ALA A 133 -19.21 2.39 -13.70
CA ALA A 133 -18.83 3.09 -14.93
C ALA A 133 -18.00 2.20 -15.87
N ALA A 134 -17.24 1.24 -15.35
CA ALA A 134 -16.47 0.26 -16.12
C ALA A 134 -17.30 -0.97 -16.54
N GLY A 135 -18.61 -0.98 -16.27
CA GLY A 135 -19.51 -2.06 -16.65
C GLY A 135 -19.36 -3.34 -15.83
N LEU A 136 -18.62 -3.31 -14.72
CA LEU A 136 -18.32 -4.50 -13.90
C LEU A 136 -19.39 -4.78 -12.83
N ALA A 137 -20.23 -3.80 -12.53
CA ALA A 137 -21.13 -3.86 -11.38
C ALA A 137 -22.39 -2.99 -11.54
N GLU A 138 -23.37 -3.21 -10.68
CA GLU A 138 -24.46 -2.27 -10.37
C GLU A 138 -24.38 -1.78 -8.91
N ILE A 139 -25.09 -0.70 -8.57
CA ILE A 139 -25.21 -0.27 -7.17
C ILE A 139 -26.38 -0.95 -6.48
N GLY A 140 -26.10 -1.66 -5.38
CA GLY A 140 -27.10 -2.23 -4.50
C GLY A 140 -27.75 -1.22 -3.54
N TRP A 141 -28.84 -1.62 -2.90
CA TRP A 141 -29.52 -0.80 -1.87
C TRP A 141 -28.59 -0.38 -0.71
N ASN A 142 -27.59 -1.19 -0.39
CA ASN A 142 -26.58 -0.89 0.62
C ASN A 142 -25.51 0.11 0.16
N ASN A 143 -25.60 0.64 -1.07
CA ASN A 143 -24.59 1.49 -1.72
C ASN A 143 -23.22 0.80 -1.85
N LEU A 144 -23.21 -0.52 -2.04
CA LEU A 144 -22.03 -1.28 -2.48
C LEU A 144 -22.14 -1.57 -3.99
N ALA A 145 -21.00 -1.74 -4.65
CA ALA A 145 -20.95 -2.30 -6.00
C ALA A 145 -21.21 -3.81 -5.92
N LEU A 146 -22.16 -4.30 -6.70
CA LEU A 146 -22.49 -5.71 -6.84
C LEU A 146 -22.03 -6.18 -8.21
N THR A 147 -21.13 -7.16 -8.27
CA THR A 147 -20.77 -7.82 -9.55
C THR A 147 -21.66 -9.04 -9.79
N PRO A 148 -21.92 -9.44 -11.04
CA PRO A 148 -22.69 -10.65 -11.34
C PRO A 148 -22.08 -11.94 -10.75
N GLU A 149 -20.75 -12.02 -10.71
CA GLU A 149 -20.00 -13.22 -10.31
C GLU A 149 -19.88 -13.35 -8.79
N PHE A 150 -19.67 -12.22 -8.10
CA PHE A 150 -19.21 -12.18 -6.70
C PHE A 150 -20.10 -11.33 -5.78
N GLY A 151 -21.11 -10.65 -6.34
CA GLY A 151 -21.93 -9.70 -5.61
C GLY A 151 -21.07 -8.60 -4.96
N PRO A 152 -21.27 -8.28 -3.67
CA PRO A 152 -20.49 -7.26 -2.98
C PRO A 152 -19.09 -7.73 -2.55
N ARG A 153 -18.74 -9.00 -2.75
CA ARG A 153 -17.54 -9.63 -2.19
C ARG A 153 -16.28 -9.34 -3.01
N ALA A 154 -16.15 -8.13 -3.55
CA ALA A 154 -14.97 -7.70 -4.30
C ALA A 154 -14.44 -6.37 -3.75
N ARG A 155 -13.12 -6.23 -3.73
CA ARG A 155 -12.42 -4.95 -3.54
C ARG A 155 -12.02 -4.41 -4.91
N PHE A 156 -12.01 -3.09 -5.08
CA PHE A 156 -11.77 -2.43 -6.36
C PHE A 156 -10.66 -1.39 -6.23
N VAL A 157 -9.95 -1.14 -7.33
CA VAL A 157 -9.00 -0.04 -7.48
C VAL A 157 -9.13 0.60 -8.84
N SER A 158 -8.64 1.83 -9.00
CA SER A 158 -8.82 2.60 -10.23
C SER A 158 -7.54 3.31 -10.65
N ILE A 159 -7.30 3.37 -11.96
CA ILE A 159 -6.19 4.06 -12.60
C ILE A 159 -6.78 5.04 -13.60
N VAL A 160 -6.53 6.34 -13.42
CA VAL A 160 -6.99 7.39 -14.34
C VAL A 160 -5.91 7.64 -15.39
N THR A 161 -6.25 7.62 -16.68
CA THR A 161 -5.25 7.74 -17.77
C THR A 161 -5.72 8.63 -18.91
N ASP A 162 -4.78 9.28 -19.61
CA ASP A 162 -5.03 9.96 -20.88
C ASP A 162 -4.97 9.03 -22.11
N ALA A 163 -4.63 7.74 -21.91
CA ALA A 163 -4.78 6.72 -22.92
C ALA A 163 -6.26 6.57 -23.31
N ALA A 164 -6.55 6.63 -24.61
CA ALA A 164 -7.87 6.32 -25.14
C ALA A 164 -8.01 4.80 -25.29
N LEU A 165 -8.61 4.17 -24.28
CA LEU A 165 -8.78 2.73 -24.22
C LEU A 165 -10.21 2.37 -24.62
N GLU A 166 -10.36 1.22 -25.27
CA GLU A 166 -11.67 0.71 -25.67
C GLU A 166 -12.54 0.42 -24.42
N PRO A 167 -13.70 1.10 -24.26
CA PRO A 167 -14.60 0.89 -23.14
C PRO A 167 -15.08 -0.54 -22.99
N THR A 168 -15.23 -0.99 -21.75
CA THR A 168 -16.06 -2.16 -21.45
C THR A 168 -17.53 -1.74 -21.58
N PRO A 169 -18.41 -2.55 -22.21
CA PRO A 169 -19.85 -2.26 -22.25
C PRO A 169 -20.45 -2.09 -20.85
N MET A 170 -21.50 -1.27 -20.70
CA MET A 170 -22.24 -1.22 -19.44
C MET A 170 -22.91 -2.57 -19.18
N TYR A 171 -23.05 -2.97 -17.92
CA TYR A 171 -23.83 -4.14 -17.56
C TYR A 171 -25.29 -3.96 -17.99
N ASP A 172 -25.84 -4.96 -18.68
CA ASP A 172 -27.20 -4.99 -19.24
C ASP A 172 -27.98 -6.25 -18.83
N GLY A 173 -27.44 -7.03 -17.89
CA GLY A 173 -28.09 -8.24 -17.38
C GLY A 173 -29.20 -7.97 -16.37
N PRO A 174 -29.75 -9.02 -15.75
CA PRO A 174 -30.79 -8.90 -14.72
C PRO A 174 -30.34 -8.04 -13.52
N PRO A 175 -31.26 -7.36 -12.81
CA PRO A 175 -30.91 -6.57 -11.64
C PRO A 175 -30.17 -7.39 -10.58
N LEU A 176 -29.00 -6.90 -10.17
CA LEU A 176 -28.13 -7.58 -9.20
C LEU A 176 -28.63 -7.39 -7.75
N CYS A 177 -29.49 -6.40 -7.50
CA CYS A 177 -30.16 -6.19 -6.23
C CYS A 177 -31.67 -6.46 -6.35
N ASP A 178 -32.15 -7.49 -5.66
CA ASP A 178 -33.58 -7.86 -5.55
C ASP A 178 -34.32 -7.12 -4.42
N ARG A 179 -33.68 -6.11 -3.81
CA ARG A 179 -34.22 -5.37 -2.66
C ARG A 179 -34.68 -6.29 -1.51
N CYS A 180 -33.97 -7.39 -1.25
CA CYS A 180 -34.31 -8.32 -0.16
C CYS A 180 -34.19 -7.73 1.25
N MET A 181 -33.58 -6.54 1.42
CA MET A 181 -33.38 -5.81 2.68
C MET A 181 -32.55 -6.54 3.76
N ALA A 182 -31.77 -7.57 3.38
CA ALA A 182 -30.87 -8.23 4.32
C ALA A 182 -29.83 -7.26 4.91
N CYS A 183 -29.26 -6.38 4.08
CA CYS A 183 -28.33 -5.33 4.53
C CYS A 183 -28.95 -4.38 5.58
N VAL A 184 -30.25 -4.10 5.48
CA VAL A 184 -30.97 -3.26 6.45
C VAL A 184 -31.21 -4.03 7.75
N ARG A 185 -31.71 -5.27 7.67
CA ARG A 185 -32.03 -6.10 8.84
C ARG A 185 -30.82 -6.40 9.72
N HIS A 186 -29.64 -6.55 9.11
CA HIS A 186 -28.42 -6.95 9.81
C HIS A 186 -27.48 -5.79 10.13
N CYS A 187 -27.84 -4.53 9.84
CA CYS A 187 -26.98 -3.40 10.15
C CYS A 187 -26.94 -3.15 11.67
N PRO A 188 -25.79 -3.30 12.35
CA PRO A 188 -25.71 -3.18 13.81
C PRO A 188 -25.93 -1.75 14.31
N MET A 189 -25.59 -0.76 13.49
CA MET A 189 -25.75 0.67 13.81
C MET A 189 -27.07 1.25 13.30
N ASP A 190 -27.94 0.44 12.69
CA ASP A 190 -29.20 0.84 12.08
C ASP A 190 -29.10 1.99 11.06
N THR A 191 -27.98 2.04 10.34
CA THR A 191 -27.57 3.15 9.46
C THR A 191 -28.52 3.41 8.29
N PHE A 192 -29.30 2.40 7.88
CA PHE A 192 -30.24 2.51 6.76
C PHE A 192 -31.64 3.00 7.16
N ARG A 193 -31.91 3.16 8.46
CA ARG A 193 -33.18 3.67 8.98
C ARG A 193 -32.97 4.95 9.81
N LYS A 194 -31.99 4.95 10.72
CA LYS A 194 -31.67 6.10 11.57
C LYS A 194 -30.84 7.16 10.83
N GLU A 195 -31.21 8.41 11.05
CA GLU A 195 -30.52 9.59 10.50
C GLU A 195 -30.36 9.58 8.97
N THR A 196 -31.24 8.87 8.27
CA THR A 196 -31.26 8.87 6.81
C THR A 196 -31.89 10.17 6.28
N LYS A 197 -31.29 10.76 5.26
CA LYS A 197 -31.77 12.00 4.62
C LYS A 197 -32.65 11.73 3.39
N GLY A 198 -33.38 10.62 3.40
CA GLY A 198 -34.15 10.14 2.25
C GLY A 198 -33.31 9.27 1.30
N LEU A 199 -33.61 9.32 0.00
CA LEU A 199 -32.89 8.60 -1.04
C LEU A 199 -31.88 9.53 -1.73
N ALA A 200 -30.66 9.03 -1.89
CA ALA A 200 -29.70 9.60 -2.82
C ALA A 200 -29.88 8.93 -4.19
N SER A 201 -29.61 9.67 -5.26
CA SER A 201 -29.56 9.13 -6.61
C SER A 201 -28.27 9.55 -7.31
N VAL A 202 -27.69 8.63 -8.08
CA VAL A 202 -26.53 8.87 -8.93
C VAL A 202 -26.82 8.34 -10.33
N GLU A 203 -26.36 9.06 -11.34
CA GLU A 203 -26.47 8.65 -12.75
C GLU A 203 -25.07 8.39 -13.30
N ILE A 204 -24.82 7.17 -13.75
CA ILE A 204 -23.52 6.69 -14.22
C ILE A 204 -23.73 5.99 -15.55
N GLY A 205 -23.07 6.45 -16.60
CA GLY A 205 -23.19 5.86 -17.94
C GLY A 205 -24.63 5.79 -18.48
N GLY A 206 -25.48 6.76 -18.13
CA GLY A 206 -26.90 6.81 -18.51
C GLY A 206 -27.83 5.92 -17.68
N GLN A 207 -27.30 5.17 -16.70
CA GLN A 207 -28.09 4.36 -15.78
C GLN A 207 -28.24 5.08 -14.43
N ARG A 208 -29.46 5.12 -13.89
CA ARG A 208 -29.78 5.77 -12.61
C ARG A 208 -29.90 4.75 -11.49
N TYR A 209 -29.19 4.99 -10.39
CA TYR A 209 -29.23 4.17 -9.18
C TYR A 209 -29.77 4.97 -8.00
N GLU A 210 -30.50 4.32 -7.11
CA GLU A 210 -31.09 4.91 -5.91
C GLU A 210 -30.82 4.05 -4.69
N PHE A 211 -30.44 4.70 -3.58
CA PHE A 211 -30.13 4.06 -2.31
C PHE A 211 -30.35 5.04 -1.13
N PRO A 212 -30.48 4.56 0.11
CA PRO A 212 -30.61 5.43 1.27
C PRO A 212 -29.42 6.38 1.43
N GLN A 213 -29.68 7.66 1.65
CA GLN A 213 -28.66 8.65 2.01
C GLN A 213 -28.34 8.51 3.49
N THR A 214 -27.37 7.64 3.79
CA THR A 214 -27.01 7.30 5.17
C THR A 214 -26.15 8.34 5.87
N ASN A 215 -26.29 8.46 7.19
CA ASN A 215 -25.31 9.19 8.02
C ASN A 215 -23.98 8.40 8.02
N LYS A 216 -22.94 8.97 7.39
CA LYS A 216 -21.63 8.31 7.27
C LYS A 216 -20.89 8.19 8.60
N TRP A 217 -21.05 9.13 9.53
CA TRP A 217 -20.47 9.02 10.87
C TRP A 217 -21.01 7.79 11.62
N ARG A 218 -22.33 7.55 11.52
CA ARG A 218 -22.97 6.34 12.05
C ARG A 218 -22.48 5.06 11.37
N CYS A 219 -22.33 5.09 10.05
CA CYS A 219 -21.81 3.95 9.27
C CYS A 219 -20.36 3.60 9.68
N ALA A 220 -19.55 4.64 9.89
CA ALA A 220 -18.12 4.57 10.12
C ALA A 220 -17.74 4.18 11.56
N TRP A 221 -18.71 4.16 12.49
CA TRP A 221 -18.53 3.90 13.92
C TRP A 221 -17.53 2.77 14.20
N ALA A 222 -17.81 1.56 13.76
CA ALA A 222 -16.94 0.40 14.02
C ALA A 222 -15.94 0.13 12.90
N GLU A 223 -16.32 0.33 11.64
CA GLU A 223 -15.47 -0.04 10.50
C GLU A 223 -14.29 0.93 10.32
N ASN A 224 -14.51 2.22 10.55
CA ASN A 224 -13.47 3.24 10.34
C ASN A 224 -12.81 3.61 11.64
N PHE A 225 -13.59 3.85 12.70
CA PHE A 225 -13.07 4.39 13.97
C PHE A 225 -12.78 3.31 15.01
N ASP A 226 -13.05 2.03 14.70
CA ASP A 226 -12.81 0.88 15.58
C ASP A 226 -13.54 0.97 16.94
N LEU A 227 -14.66 1.71 17.01
CA LEU A 227 -15.51 1.73 18.20
C LEU A 227 -16.29 0.41 18.32
N SER A 228 -16.43 -0.09 19.55
CA SER A 228 -17.20 -1.31 19.79
C SER A 228 -18.65 -1.15 19.36
N LEU A 229 -19.25 -2.23 18.85
CA LEU A 229 -20.69 -2.34 18.59
C LEU A 229 -21.44 -2.87 19.82
N SER A 230 -20.70 -3.22 20.88
CA SER A 230 -21.28 -3.64 22.17
C SER A 230 -21.69 -2.45 23.03
N ILE A 231 -21.18 -1.25 22.74
CA ILE A 231 -21.64 -0.01 23.37
C ILE A 231 -22.94 0.45 22.70
N PRO A 232 -23.95 0.91 23.48
CA PRO A 232 -25.21 1.37 22.91
C PRO A 232 -24.99 2.50 21.89
N ALA A 233 -25.46 2.30 20.66
CA ALA A 233 -25.36 3.30 19.62
C ALA A 233 -26.14 4.57 20.02
N PRO A 234 -25.50 5.75 20.08
CA PRO A 234 -26.18 7.01 20.39
C PRO A 234 -27.29 7.32 19.37
N GLU A 235 -28.28 8.14 19.73
CA GLU A 235 -29.36 8.49 18.77
C GLU A 235 -28.89 9.41 17.65
N LYS A 236 -27.93 10.28 17.93
CA LYS A 236 -27.26 11.10 16.94
C LYS A 236 -25.77 10.75 16.94
N VAL A 237 -25.20 10.49 15.77
CA VAL A 237 -23.76 10.22 15.65
C VAL A 237 -23.13 11.29 14.77
N THR A 238 -22.24 12.07 15.40
CA THR A 238 -21.42 13.11 14.76
C THR A 238 -19.93 12.81 15.05
N GLU A 239 -19.02 13.61 14.51
CA GLU A 239 -17.59 13.47 14.83
C GLU A 239 -17.33 13.66 16.33
N GLU A 240 -17.96 14.65 16.96
CA GLU A 240 -17.78 14.93 18.39
C GLU A 240 -18.17 13.71 19.24
N VAL A 241 -19.30 13.08 18.90
CA VAL A 241 -19.74 11.84 19.55
C VAL A 241 -18.74 10.71 19.34
N ILE A 242 -18.15 10.58 18.15
CA ILE A 242 -17.09 9.59 17.88
C ILE A 242 -15.88 9.85 18.78
N LEU A 243 -15.38 11.09 18.82
CA LEU A 243 -14.20 11.46 19.60
C LEU A 243 -14.43 11.27 21.10
N GLU A 244 -15.59 11.67 21.63
CA GLU A 244 -15.97 11.45 23.03
C GLU A 244 -16.01 9.96 23.39
N ASN A 245 -16.54 9.11 22.50
CA ASN A 245 -16.59 7.67 22.73
C ASN A 245 -15.22 7.01 22.60
N LEU A 246 -14.36 7.48 21.70
CA LEU A 246 -12.97 7.02 21.59
C LEU A 246 -12.17 7.34 22.86
N GLU A 247 -12.32 8.54 23.40
CA GLU A 247 -11.69 8.93 24.65
C GLU A 247 -12.21 8.08 25.82
N ARG A 248 -13.53 7.86 25.88
CA ARG A 248 -14.15 7.15 27.00
C ARG A 248 -13.95 5.64 26.98
N TYR A 249 -13.97 5.02 25.80
CA TYR A 249 -14.04 3.56 25.65
C TYR A 249 -12.85 2.97 24.88
N GLY A 250 -12.02 3.79 24.24
CA GLY A 250 -10.95 3.34 23.37
C GLY A 250 -11.46 2.66 22.10
N GLN A 251 -10.59 1.84 21.51
CA GLN A 251 -10.88 1.06 20.30
C GLN A 251 -11.02 -0.43 20.65
N ASP A 252 -11.91 -1.14 19.94
CA ASP A 252 -12.19 -2.58 20.08
C ASP A 252 -11.93 -3.31 18.74
N GLY A 253 -11.01 -2.76 17.94
CA GLY A 253 -10.66 -3.23 16.59
C GLY A 253 -11.74 -2.97 15.54
N GLY A 254 -11.36 -3.11 14.28
CA GLY A 254 -12.30 -2.97 13.16
C GLY A 254 -13.39 -4.04 13.18
N ALA A 255 -14.50 -3.79 12.48
CA ALA A 255 -15.62 -4.72 12.36
C ALA A 255 -15.83 -5.19 10.92
N GLU A 256 -16.31 -6.43 10.76
CA GLU A 256 -16.79 -6.90 9.47
C GLU A 256 -18.07 -6.14 9.05
N GLY A 257 -18.10 -5.71 7.79
CA GLY A 257 -19.25 -5.04 7.21
C GLY A 257 -20.43 -6.00 6.99
N ASN A 258 -21.44 -5.95 7.86
CA ASN A 258 -22.65 -6.78 7.70
C ASN A 258 -23.40 -6.54 6.37
N CYS A 259 -23.32 -5.33 5.81
CA CYS A 259 -23.90 -5.04 4.51
C CYS A 259 -23.20 -5.78 3.36
N LEU A 260 -21.94 -6.18 3.54
CA LEU A 260 -21.19 -7.04 2.63
C LEU A 260 -21.48 -8.52 2.95
N LYS A 261 -21.38 -8.94 4.22
CA LYS A 261 -21.60 -10.33 4.65
C LYS A 261 -22.98 -10.88 4.26
N PHE A 262 -24.03 -10.12 4.52
CA PHE A 262 -25.42 -10.57 4.31
C PHE A 262 -25.99 -10.24 2.92
N CYS A 263 -25.20 -9.62 2.04
CA CYS A 263 -25.63 -9.30 0.68
C CYS A 263 -25.01 -10.29 -0.31
N MET A 264 -25.85 -10.83 -1.19
CA MET A 264 -25.45 -11.72 -2.28
C MET A 264 -26.43 -11.55 -3.44
N VAL A 265 -25.95 -11.60 -4.68
CA VAL A 265 -26.83 -11.47 -5.86
C VAL A 265 -27.81 -12.64 -5.94
N PRO A 266 -29.07 -12.45 -6.39
CA PRO A 266 -30.11 -13.47 -6.29
C PRO A 266 -29.74 -14.80 -6.96
N GLU A 267 -29.13 -14.74 -8.14
CA GLU A 267 -28.75 -15.93 -8.93
C GLU A 267 -27.65 -16.78 -8.27
N ARG A 268 -26.84 -16.16 -7.40
CA ARG A 268 -25.75 -16.81 -6.67
C ARG A 268 -26.07 -17.05 -5.20
N ARG A 269 -27.25 -16.68 -4.71
CA ARG A 269 -27.59 -16.74 -3.27
C ARG A 269 -28.09 -18.13 -2.89
N VAL A 270 -27.44 -18.78 -1.93
CA VAL A 270 -27.94 -20.00 -1.27
C VAL A 270 -27.87 -19.85 0.24
N SER A 271 -28.76 -20.54 0.96
CA SER A 271 -28.79 -20.54 2.43
C SER A 271 -28.37 -21.90 2.96
N ASP A 272 -27.43 -21.89 3.91
CA ASP A 272 -26.94 -23.09 4.59
C ASP A 272 -26.69 -22.75 6.07
N PRO A 273 -27.74 -22.75 6.90
CA PRO A 273 -27.66 -22.35 8.31
C PRO A 273 -26.78 -23.26 9.17
N GLN A 274 -26.48 -24.48 8.70
CA GLN A 274 -25.57 -25.40 9.39
C GLN A 274 -24.10 -24.99 9.19
N TYR A 275 -23.79 -24.33 8.08
CA TYR A 275 -22.45 -23.83 7.77
C TYR A 275 -22.21 -22.43 8.32
N CYS A 276 -23.09 -21.46 8.04
CA CYS A 276 -22.97 -20.09 8.54
C CYS A 276 -24.31 -19.34 8.60
N LYS A 277 -24.33 -18.19 9.26
CA LYS A 277 -25.54 -17.33 9.37
C LYS A 277 -25.79 -16.50 8.10
N ALA A 278 -24.76 -16.29 7.28
CA ALA A 278 -24.81 -15.49 6.07
C ALA A 278 -25.33 -16.31 4.88
N PRO A 279 -25.87 -15.68 3.82
CA PRO A 279 -26.02 -16.38 2.55
C PRO A 279 -24.64 -16.83 2.05
N ARG A 280 -24.57 -18.05 1.52
CA ARG A 280 -23.38 -18.53 0.82
C ARG A 280 -23.47 -18.21 -0.67
N ARG A 281 -22.32 -18.12 -1.34
CA ARG A 281 -22.27 -18.02 -2.80
C ARG A 281 -22.42 -19.40 -3.42
N LYS A 282 -23.34 -19.55 -4.37
CA LYS A 282 -23.53 -20.75 -5.17
C LYS A 282 -22.32 -20.94 -6.09
N LYS A 283 -21.57 -22.00 -5.83
CA LYS A 283 -20.38 -22.40 -6.59
C LYS A 283 -20.63 -23.71 -7.33
N THR A 284 -19.96 -23.89 -8.46
CA THR A 284 -19.91 -25.17 -9.17
C THR A 284 -18.48 -25.68 -9.05
N PRO A 285 -18.25 -26.80 -8.35
CA PRO A 285 -16.92 -27.40 -8.28
C PRO A 285 -16.38 -27.72 -9.68
N SER A 286 -15.08 -27.48 -9.85
CA SER A 286 -14.33 -27.82 -11.05
C SER A 286 -14.31 -29.34 -11.29
N ALA A 287 -14.13 -29.73 -12.55
CA ALA A 287 -13.93 -31.13 -12.92
C ALA A 287 -12.46 -31.59 -12.76
N GLU A 288 -11.57 -30.69 -12.31
CA GLU A 288 -10.16 -31.00 -12.06
C GLU A 288 -9.97 -32.04 -10.95
N THR A 289 -8.99 -32.90 -11.15
CA THR A 289 -8.57 -33.92 -10.20
C THR A 289 -7.81 -33.29 -9.02
N PRO A 290 -7.74 -33.97 -7.87
CA PRO A 290 -6.89 -33.54 -6.74
C PRO A 290 -5.43 -33.22 -7.13
N ALA A 291 -4.87 -33.94 -8.10
CA ALA A 291 -3.50 -33.72 -8.59
C ALA A 291 -3.37 -32.43 -9.41
N GLU A 292 -4.37 -32.10 -10.24
CA GLU A 292 -4.40 -30.85 -11.01
C GLU A 292 -4.56 -29.62 -10.11
N LEU A 293 -5.42 -29.72 -9.09
CA LEU A 293 -5.56 -28.70 -8.04
C LEU A 293 -4.23 -28.49 -7.29
N LEU A 294 -3.55 -29.58 -6.89
CA LEU A 294 -2.22 -29.48 -6.29
C LEU A 294 -1.18 -28.87 -7.25
N GLY A 295 -1.30 -29.14 -8.56
CA GLY A 295 -0.48 -28.52 -9.59
C GLY A 295 -0.63 -26.99 -9.64
N ARG A 296 -1.84 -26.47 -9.43
CA ARG A 296 -2.10 -25.03 -9.30
C ARG A 296 -1.40 -24.44 -8.08
N LEU A 297 -1.53 -25.09 -6.91
CA LEU A 297 -0.85 -24.64 -5.68
C LEU A 297 0.68 -24.69 -5.82
N ASN A 298 1.22 -25.67 -6.56
CA ASN A 298 2.66 -25.71 -6.83
C ASN A 298 3.15 -24.54 -7.68
N ARG A 299 2.35 -24.03 -8.63
CA ARG A 299 2.70 -22.80 -9.36
C ARG A 299 2.77 -21.60 -8.43
N ILE A 300 1.78 -21.44 -7.54
CA ILE A 300 1.78 -20.36 -6.53
C ILE A 300 2.98 -20.50 -5.58
N PHE A 301 3.36 -21.73 -5.22
CA PHE A 301 4.56 -22.01 -4.44
C PHE A 301 5.85 -21.54 -5.14
N GLU A 302 5.96 -21.80 -6.44
CA GLU A 302 7.12 -21.41 -7.26
C GLU A 302 7.17 -19.90 -7.48
N ASP A 303 6.06 -19.30 -7.91
CA ASP A 303 5.94 -17.86 -8.16
C ASP A 303 6.14 -17.04 -6.87
N GLY A 304 5.69 -17.58 -5.74
CA GLY A 304 5.83 -16.99 -4.41
C GLY A 304 7.23 -17.14 -3.79
N LEU A 305 8.15 -17.87 -4.43
CA LEU A 305 9.50 -18.19 -3.93
C LEU A 305 9.50 -18.84 -2.54
N LEU A 306 8.49 -19.67 -2.26
CA LEU A 306 8.31 -20.37 -0.99
C LEU A 306 9.34 -21.48 -0.82
N ASP A 307 9.62 -21.86 0.42
CA ASP A 307 10.58 -22.93 0.75
C ASP A 307 9.89 -24.24 1.13
N VAL A 308 8.71 -24.16 1.73
CA VAL A 308 7.96 -25.31 2.24
C VAL A 308 6.53 -25.29 1.73
N LEU A 309 6.06 -26.44 1.26
CA LEU A 309 4.65 -26.75 1.04
C LEU A 309 4.37 -28.14 1.61
N ALA A 310 3.41 -28.23 2.51
CA ALA A 310 2.93 -29.48 3.07
C ALA A 310 1.41 -29.55 3.03
N VAL A 311 0.89 -30.72 2.66
CA VAL A 311 -0.55 -30.99 2.59
C VAL A 311 -0.87 -32.20 3.44
N GLY A 312 -1.81 -32.05 4.36
CA GLY A 312 -2.37 -33.13 5.19
C GLY A 312 -3.89 -33.20 5.09
N ARG A 313 -4.47 -34.24 5.68
CA ARG A 313 -5.93 -34.40 5.75
C ARG A 313 -6.44 -33.73 7.01
N ALA A 314 -7.54 -32.98 6.91
CA ALA A 314 -8.15 -32.33 8.07
C ALA A 314 -8.58 -33.34 9.15
N ALA A 315 -8.93 -34.57 8.76
CA ALA A 315 -9.28 -35.65 9.68
C ALA A 315 -8.13 -36.06 10.61
N ASP A 316 -6.87 -35.88 10.19
CA ASP A 316 -5.70 -36.23 11.00
C ASP A 316 -5.52 -35.28 12.21
N PHE A 317 -6.27 -34.17 12.23
CA PHE A 317 -6.24 -33.13 13.27
C PHE A 317 -7.54 -33.11 14.11
N ALA A 318 -8.46 -34.06 13.91
CA ALA A 318 -9.79 -34.03 14.54
C ALA A 318 -9.75 -34.08 16.08
N GLU A 319 -8.72 -34.70 16.67
CA GLU A 319 -8.54 -34.77 18.12
C GLU A 319 -7.51 -33.73 18.63
N ASP A 320 -6.93 -32.90 17.76
CA ASP A 320 -5.94 -31.88 18.12
C ASP A 320 -6.65 -30.53 18.39
N GLY A 321 -7.12 -30.37 19.63
CA GLY A 321 -7.85 -29.17 20.06
C GLY A 321 -7.18 -27.84 19.68
N PRO A 322 -5.86 -27.65 19.88
CA PRO A 322 -5.13 -26.46 19.45
C PRO A 322 -5.14 -26.14 17.94
N VAL A 323 -5.31 -27.13 17.05
CA VAL A 323 -5.24 -26.94 15.60
C VAL A 323 -6.38 -27.64 14.83
N HIS A 324 -7.56 -27.74 15.42
CA HIS A 324 -8.70 -28.45 14.82
C HIS A 324 -9.26 -27.71 13.58
N PRO A 325 -9.05 -28.18 12.34
CA PRO A 325 -9.36 -27.42 11.12
C PRO A 325 -10.84 -27.11 10.97
N ARG A 326 -11.73 -28.04 11.35
CA ARG A 326 -13.18 -27.84 11.19
C ARG A 326 -13.81 -26.84 12.17
N LEU A 327 -13.07 -26.36 13.17
CA LEU A 327 -13.51 -25.22 13.99
C LEU A 327 -13.30 -23.88 13.27
N HIS A 328 -12.49 -23.86 12.22
CA HIS A 328 -12.19 -22.69 11.40
C HIS A 328 -12.85 -22.75 10.02
N LEU A 329 -13.01 -23.95 9.45
CA LEU A 329 -13.70 -24.19 8.19
C LEU A 329 -14.54 -25.48 8.31
N PRO A 330 -15.87 -25.41 8.51
CA PRO A 330 -16.70 -26.56 8.88
C PRO A 330 -16.59 -27.78 7.94
N ASP A 331 -16.42 -27.53 6.65
CA ASP A 331 -16.29 -28.54 5.60
C ASP A 331 -14.83 -28.86 5.21
N ALA A 332 -13.85 -28.53 6.06
CA ALA A 332 -12.44 -28.80 5.78
C ALA A 332 -12.16 -30.29 5.53
N VAL A 333 -11.48 -30.55 4.41
CA VAL A 333 -11.00 -31.86 3.94
C VAL A 333 -9.47 -31.90 3.95
N SER A 334 -8.80 -30.83 3.49
CA SER A 334 -7.34 -30.72 3.44
C SER A 334 -6.83 -29.49 4.18
N VAL A 335 -5.62 -29.63 4.72
CA VAL A 335 -4.84 -28.58 5.40
C VAL A 335 -3.56 -28.37 4.60
N VAL A 336 -3.34 -27.15 4.13
CA VAL A 336 -2.14 -26.76 3.39
C VAL A 336 -1.33 -25.82 4.28
N SER A 337 -0.07 -26.16 4.53
CA SER A 337 0.90 -25.31 5.21
C SER A 337 1.96 -24.89 4.22
N VAL A 338 2.19 -23.58 4.10
CA VAL A 338 3.26 -23.02 3.29
C VAL A 338 4.22 -22.23 4.15
N GLY A 339 5.49 -22.20 3.79
CA GLY A 339 6.50 -21.52 4.58
C GLY A 339 7.66 -20.90 3.80
N ILE A 340 8.23 -19.86 4.40
CA ILE A 340 9.43 -19.15 3.95
C ILE A 340 10.46 -19.23 5.06
N ARG A 341 11.66 -19.71 4.72
CA ARG A 341 12.83 -19.68 5.58
C ARG A 341 13.27 -18.22 5.77
N VAL A 342 13.40 -17.82 7.04
CA VAL A 342 13.87 -16.48 7.40
C VAL A 342 15.28 -16.28 6.84
N PRO A 343 15.53 -15.21 6.07
CA PRO A 343 16.84 -14.95 5.49
C PRO A 343 18.00 -14.85 6.50
N ARG A 344 19.20 -15.31 6.11
CA ARG A 344 20.43 -15.23 6.92
C ARG A 344 20.93 -13.78 7.04
N GLY A 345 21.46 -13.46 8.23
CA GLY A 345 21.98 -12.12 8.56
C GLY A 345 20.93 -11.12 9.04
N ALA A 346 19.67 -11.55 9.13
CA ALA A 346 18.52 -10.67 9.31
C ALA A 346 17.66 -10.99 10.55
N GLY A 347 18.20 -11.73 11.53
CA GLY A 347 17.44 -12.10 12.73
C GLY A 347 16.89 -10.86 13.44
N GLY A 348 15.58 -10.63 13.32
CA GLY A 348 14.87 -9.52 13.95
C GLY A 348 14.89 -8.18 13.21
N HIS A 349 15.27 -8.13 11.92
CA HIS A 349 15.16 -6.89 11.14
C HIS A 349 13.68 -6.62 10.75
N PRO A 350 13.03 -5.56 11.27
CA PRO A 350 11.57 -5.38 11.15
C PRO A 350 11.07 -5.34 9.71
N ASP A 351 11.80 -4.67 8.81
CA ASP A 351 11.41 -4.56 7.41
C ASP A 351 11.40 -5.92 6.71
N LEU A 352 12.38 -6.79 7.00
CA LEU A 352 12.45 -8.09 6.34
C LEU A 352 11.40 -9.06 6.90
N ASP A 353 11.13 -9.01 8.20
CA ASP A 353 10.04 -9.76 8.82
C ASP A 353 8.68 -9.36 8.24
N ALA A 354 8.46 -8.05 8.03
CA ALA A 354 7.26 -7.55 7.35
C ALA A 354 7.14 -8.08 5.92
N GLN A 355 8.24 -8.12 5.16
CA GLN A 355 8.25 -8.66 3.80
C GLN A 355 8.01 -10.18 3.75
N VAL A 356 8.65 -10.96 4.65
CA VAL A 356 8.37 -12.40 4.78
C VAL A 356 6.88 -12.62 5.05
N ARG A 357 6.29 -11.88 6.00
CA ARG A 357 4.87 -11.95 6.30
C ARG A 357 4.01 -11.60 5.09
N ARG A 358 4.31 -10.50 4.39
CA ARG A 358 3.59 -10.07 3.18
C ARG A 358 3.57 -11.18 2.12
N ARG A 359 4.72 -11.78 1.82
CA ARG A 359 4.84 -12.87 0.84
C ARG A 359 4.09 -14.14 1.26
N LEU A 360 4.19 -14.52 2.53
CA LEU A 360 3.45 -15.64 3.09
C LEU A 360 1.94 -15.47 2.94
N VAL A 361 1.44 -14.29 3.33
CA VAL A 361 0.01 -14.02 3.30
C VAL A 361 -0.48 -13.92 1.86
N TYR A 362 0.30 -13.34 0.96
CA TYR A 362 0.00 -13.34 -0.47
C TYR A 362 -0.11 -14.74 -1.03
N ALA A 363 0.85 -15.62 -0.78
CA ALA A 363 0.75 -17.01 -1.23
C ALA A 363 -0.47 -17.73 -0.63
N ALA A 364 -0.73 -17.57 0.67
CA ALA A 364 -1.88 -18.20 1.32
C ALA A 364 -3.21 -17.66 0.77
N MET A 365 -3.30 -16.35 0.51
CA MET A 365 -4.46 -15.70 -0.11
C MET A 365 -4.66 -16.20 -1.53
N ASP A 366 -3.60 -16.22 -2.35
CA ASP A 366 -3.64 -16.67 -3.75
C ASP A 366 -4.05 -18.15 -3.83
N MET A 367 -3.57 -19.01 -2.91
CA MET A 367 -3.99 -20.42 -2.82
C MET A 367 -5.45 -20.58 -2.37
N ALA A 368 -5.89 -19.83 -1.35
CA ALA A 368 -7.28 -19.86 -0.90
C ALA A 368 -8.22 -19.36 -2.00
N HIS A 369 -7.83 -18.28 -2.69
CA HIS A 369 -8.57 -17.73 -3.81
C HIS A 369 -8.65 -18.71 -4.98
N GLU A 370 -7.53 -19.30 -5.40
CA GLU A 370 -7.49 -20.29 -6.49
C GLU A 370 -8.43 -21.47 -6.21
N LEU A 371 -8.43 -22.00 -4.99
CA LEU A 371 -9.34 -23.09 -4.61
C LEU A 371 -10.82 -22.63 -4.58
N ASP A 372 -11.08 -21.39 -4.16
CA ASP A 372 -12.43 -20.83 -4.11
C ASP A 372 -13.05 -20.64 -5.49
N ILE A 373 -12.29 -20.13 -6.47
CA ILE A 373 -12.74 -19.99 -7.86
C ILE A 373 -12.94 -21.34 -8.55
N GLN A 374 -12.21 -22.39 -8.13
CA GLN A 374 -12.47 -23.78 -8.56
C GLN A 374 -13.70 -24.41 -7.87
N GLY A 375 -14.41 -23.64 -7.04
CA GLY A 375 -15.70 -24.01 -6.48
C GLY A 375 -15.65 -24.68 -5.10
N TYR A 376 -14.48 -24.76 -4.47
CA TYR A 376 -14.31 -25.32 -3.12
C TYR A 376 -14.41 -24.21 -2.06
N SER A 377 -14.88 -24.50 -0.86
CA SER A 377 -14.65 -23.60 0.28
C SER A 377 -13.16 -23.60 0.62
N ALA A 378 -12.54 -22.42 0.69
CA ALA A 378 -11.14 -22.27 1.08
C ALA A 378 -10.91 -20.96 1.86
N ILE A 379 -10.00 -20.99 2.83
CA ILE A 379 -9.79 -19.88 3.76
C ILE A 379 -8.36 -19.83 4.28
N CYS A 380 -7.83 -18.62 4.48
CA CYS A 380 -6.55 -18.34 5.11
C CYS A 380 -6.73 -17.31 6.23
N LEU A 381 -5.64 -16.94 6.93
CA LEU A 381 -5.67 -15.95 8.01
C LEU A 381 -6.72 -16.28 9.10
N THR A 382 -6.88 -17.57 9.38
CA THR A 382 -7.73 -18.01 10.48
C THR A 382 -7.00 -17.81 11.81
N ARG A 383 -7.62 -18.24 12.91
CA ARG A 383 -6.97 -18.26 14.24
C ARG A 383 -6.20 -19.56 14.50
N ILE A 384 -6.12 -20.47 13.52
CA ILE A 384 -5.34 -21.69 13.65
C ILE A 384 -3.87 -21.34 13.80
N HIS A 385 -3.15 -22.05 14.66
CA HIS A 385 -1.75 -21.74 14.92
C HIS A 385 -0.84 -22.32 13.83
N ASP A 386 -0.39 -21.49 12.89
CA ASP A 386 0.36 -21.91 11.70
C ASP A 386 1.58 -22.79 11.99
N THR A 387 2.35 -22.45 13.04
CA THR A 387 3.52 -23.24 13.44
C THR A 387 3.14 -24.63 13.95
N LEU A 388 2.03 -24.76 14.68
CA LEU A 388 1.62 -26.06 15.20
C LEU A 388 1.12 -26.96 14.06
N VAL A 389 0.42 -26.36 13.08
CA VAL A 389 0.05 -27.08 11.85
C VAL A 389 1.32 -27.61 11.15
N ALA A 390 2.34 -26.77 10.98
CA ALA A 390 3.62 -27.18 10.39
C ALA A 390 4.33 -28.29 11.19
N GLU A 391 4.28 -28.25 12.53
CA GLU A 391 4.81 -29.33 13.38
C GLU A 391 4.07 -30.65 13.16
N ARG A 392 2.73 -30.64 13.13
CA ARG A 392 1.94 -31.86 12.89
C ARG A 392 2.13 -32.41 11.49
N LEU A 393 2.35 -31.53 10.51
CA LEU A 393 2.75 -31.92 9.16
C LEU A 393 4.24 -32.25 9.04
N GLY A 394 5.02 -32.20 10.13
CA GLY A 394 6.42 -32.60 10.18
C GLY A 394 7.33 -31.81 9.25
N VAL A 395 7.09 -30.50 9.10
CA VAL A 395 7.91 -29.59 8.28
C VAL A 395 8.45 -28.39 9.07
N PHE A 396 8.19 -28.31 10.37
CA PHE A 396 8.74 -27.27 11.24
C PHE A 396 10.22 -27.53 11.57
N ASP A 397 11.04 -26.48 11.49
CA ASP A 397 12.48 -26.53 11.81
C ASP A 397 12.99 -25.33 12.64
N GLY A 398 12.10 -24.45 13.09
CA GLY A 398 12.45 -23.23 13.87
C GLY A 398 12.91 -22.02 13.05
N GLU A 399 13.32 -22.21 11.79
CA GLU A 399 13.84 -21.15 10.92
C GLU A 399 12.84 -20.71 9.86
N VAL A 400 11.74 -21.45 9.68
CA VAL A 400 10.69 -21.16 8.73
C VAL A 400 9.51 -20.45 9.41
N ARG A 401 8.98 -19.42 8.75
CA ARG A 401 7.68 -18.82 9.08
C ARG A 401 6.61 -19.48 8.22
N PHE A 402 5.44 -19.72 8.78
CA PHE A 402 4.36 -20.47 8.13
C PHE A 402 3.06 -19.68 8.00
N ALA A 403 2.27 -20.04 7.01
CA ALA A 403 0.86 -19.68 6.87
C ALA A 403 0.04 -20.91 6.47
N THR A 404 -1.20 -20.98 6.95
CA THR A 404 -2.10 -22.12 6.73
C THR A 404 -3.28 -21.73 5.87
N VAL A 405 -3.60 -22.60 4.91
CA VAL A 405 -4.84 -22.58 4.12
C VAL A 405 -5.64 -23.84 4.44
N LEU A 406 -6.92 -23.66 4.77
CA LEU A 406 -7.86 -24.76 4.94
C LEU A 406 -8.77 -24.82 3.72
N THR A 407 -9.11 -26.03 3.27
CA THR A 407 -9.98 -26.21 2.10
C THR A 407 -10.85 -27.44 2.20
N SER A 408 -12.03 -27.36 1.60
CA SER A 408 -12.93 -28.49 1.34
C SER A 408 -12.50 -29.32 0.12
N ALA A 409 -11.53 -28.84 -0.68
CA ALA A 409 -10.94 -29.63 -1.75
C ALA A 409 -10.15 -30.82 -1.17
N GLU A 410 -10.32 -32.00 -1.76
CA GLU A 410 -9.40 -33.10 -1.51
C GLU A 410 -8.10 -32.85 -2.26
N LEU A 411 -6.99 -32.81 -1.53
CA LEU A 411 -5.65 -32.65 -2.08
C LEU A 411 -4.76 -33.84 -1.69
N PRO A 412 -3.89 -34.34 -2.59
CA PRO A 412 -2.94 -35.39 -2.26
C PRO A 412 -1.99 -34.93 -1.14
N SER A 413 -1.80 -35.77 -0.14
CA SER A 413 -0.81 -35.50 0.91
C SER A 413 0.58 -35.41 0.29
N THR A 414 1.29 -34.32 0.57
CA THR A 414 2.61 -34.06 0.01
C THR A 414 3.46 -33.26 0.99
N ARG A 415 4.78 -33.35 0.85
CA ARG A 415 5.75 -32.49 1.52
C ARG A 415 6.82 -32.12 0.49
N ARG A 416 6.98 -30.84 0.24
CA ARG A 416 7.97 -30.25 -0.64
C ARG A 416 8.79 -29.25 0.18
N CYS A 417 10.10 -29.45 0.21
CA CYS A 417 11.06 -28.52 0.77
C CYS A 417 12.09 -28.17 -0.30
N ASP A 418 12.21 -26.89 -0.67
CA ASP A 418 13.23 -26.41 -1.61
C ASP A 418 14.35 -25.69 -0.87
N HIS A 419 15.55 -26.26 -0.94
CA HIS A 419 16.78 -25.72 -0.34
C HIS A 419 17.94 -25.71 -1.32
N ALA A 420 17.66 -25.67 -2.62
CA ALA A 420 18.70 -25.76 -3.64
C ALA A 420 19.70 -24.61 -3.51
N LYS A 421 20.97 -24.96 -3.25
CA LYS A 421 22.08 -24.01 -3.33
C LYS A 421 22.36 -23.67 -4.78
N VAL A 422 22.68 -22.41 -5.02
CA VAL A 422 23.04 -21.89 -6.35
C VAL A 422 24.38 -21.16 -6.29
N ALA A 423 25.02 -20.94 -7.43
CA ALA A 423 26.25 -20.15 -7.49
C ALA A 423 26.00 -18.68 -7.07
N ALA A 424 27.04 -18.02 -6.54
CA ALA A 424 26.99 -16.58 -6.25
C ALA A 424 26.66 -15.81 -7.54
N PRO A 425 25.71 -14.87 -7.52
CA PRO A 425 25.35 -14.11 -8.71
C PRO A 425 26.44 -13.07 -9.01
N THR A 426 26.70 -12.84 -10.28
CA THR A 426 27.50 -11.73 -10.78
C THR A 426 26.75 -10.40 -10.66
N ALA A 427 27.45 -9.27 -10.77
CA ALA A 427 26.83 -7.95 -10.79
C ALA A 427 25.80 -7.80 -11.93
N ALA A 428 26.05 -8.39 -13.10
CA ALA A 428 25.12 -8.37 -14.24
C ALA A 428 23.84 -9.15 -13.94
N GLU A 429 23.96 -10.37 -13.39
CA GLU A 429 22.80 -11.19 -13.01
C GLU A 429 21.94 -10.53 -11.92
N ILE A 430 22.57 -9.81 -10.98
CA ILE A 430 21.83 -9.02 -9.97
C ILE A 430 21.02 -7.92 -10.65
N ARG A 431 21.60 -7.18 -11.60
CA ARG A 431 20.87 -6.13 -12.35
C ARG A 431 19.69 -6.72 -13.10
N ASP A 432 19.89 -7.82 -13.82
CA ASP A 432 18.85 -8.46 -14.60
C ASP A 432 17.71 -8.97 -13.71
N LEU A 433 18.04 -9.61 -12.59
CA LEU A 433 17.07 -10.05 -11.60
C LEU A 433 16.25 -8.88 -11.05
N CYS A 434 16.92 -7.82 -10.57
CA CYS A 434 16.23 -6.69 -9.94
C CYS A 434 15.38 -5.89 -10.94
N ARG A 435 15.83 -5.75 -12.20
CA ARG A 435 15.04 -5.13 -13.27
C ARG A 435 13.83 -5.96 -13.64
N ALA A 436 13.99 -7.27 -13.81
CA ALA A 436 12.87 -8.18 -14.06
C ALA A 436 11.84 -8.17 -12.92
N ALA A 437 12.29 -7.99 -11.68
CA ALA A 437 11.43 -7.86 -10.51
C ALA A 437 10.70 -6.50 -10.40
N GLY A 438 11.16 -5.47 -11.12
CA GLY A 438 10.47 -4.20 -11.30
C GLY A 438 11.25 -2.93 -10.93
N ALA A 439 12.53 -3.03 -10.52
CA ALA A 439 13.39 -1.86 -10.29
C ALA A 439 13.77 -1.20 -11.62
N ASP A 440 13.74 0.13 -11.67
CA ASP A 440 14.18 0.89 -12.84
C ASP A 440 15.70 1.11 -12.85
N LEU A 441 16.24 1.35 -11.65
CA LEU A 441 17.65 1.66 -11.44
C LEU A 441 18.26 0.60 -10.52
N VAL A 442 19.46 0.13 -10.87
CA VAL A 442 20.23 -0.81 -10.06
C VAL A 442 21.68 -0.40 -10.16
N GLY A 443 22.30 -0.04 -9.03
CA GLY A 443 23.70 0.35 -8.95
C GLY A 443 24.38 -0.25 -7.73
N MET A 444 25.71 -0.22 -7.70
CA MET A 444 26.50 -0.93 -6.68
C MET A 444 27.72 -0.12 -6.22
N PHE A 445 28.11 -0.31 -4.96
CA PHE A 445 29.39 0.16 -4.44
C PHE A 445 29.97 -0.75 -3.35
N ASP A 446 31.30 -0.73 -3.23
CA ASP A 446 32.08 -1.45 -2.23
C ASP A 446 32.34 -0.61 -0.96
N MET A 447 33.01 -1.22 0.01
CA MET A 447 33.27 -0.57 1.30
C MET A 447 34.40 0.49 1.23
N ASP A 448 35.30 0.40 0.26
CA ASP A 448 36.39 1.37 0.10
C ASP A 448 35.80 2.71 -0.36
N ARG A 449 34.85 2.69 -1.30
CA ARG A 449 34.11 3.89 -1.69
C ARG A 449 33.31 4.47 -0.53
N PHE A 450 32.65 3.64 0.28
CA PHE A 450 31.91 4.14 1.44
C PHE A 450 32.84 4.78 2.49
N ALA A 451 34.02 4.21 2.72
CA ALA A 451 35.03 4.78 3.60
C ALA A 451 35.50 6.16 3.09
N ALA A 452 35.77 6.29 1.79
CA ALA A 452 36.12 7.57 1.16
C ALA A 452 35.01 8.62 1.33
N PHE A 453 33.75 8.23 1.13
CA PHE A 453 32.59 9.10 1.41
C PHE A 453 32.54 9.53 2.87
N ARG A 454 32.69 8.60 3.81
CA ARG A 454 32.62 8.89 5.24
C ARG A 454 33.67 9.92 5.67
N GLU A 455 34.88 9.81 5.12
CA GLU A 455 35.94 10.79 5.32
C GLU A 455 35.59 12.17 4.72
N ALA A 456 35.11 12.21 3.47
CA ALA A 456 34.68 13.44 2.82
C ALA A 456 33.49 14.10 3.53
N ALA A 457 32.65 13.31 4.19
CA ALA A 457 31.42 13.76 4.83
C ALA A 457 31.57 14.22 6.29
N LYS A 458 32.79 14.21 6.86
CA LYS A 458 33.07 14.63 8.26
C LYS A 458 32.63 16.06 8.61
N GLY A 459 32.44 16.93 7.61
CA GLY A 459 31.94 18.30 7.82
C GLY A 459 30.43 18.47 7.67
N LEU A 460 29.67 17.40 7.41
CA LEU A 460 28.22 17.51 7.26
C LEU A 460 27.63 18.09 8.54
N ASP A 461 26.76 19.09 8.40
CA ASP A 461 26.07 19.68 9.54
C ASP A 461 25.03 18.70 10.09
N LEU A 462 25.47 17.90 11.06
CA LEU A 462 24.62 17.03 11.86
C LEU A 462 23.99 17.79 13.05
N ALA A 463 24.52 18.97 13.41
CA ALA A 463 24.08 19.75 14.56
C ALA A 463 22.72 20.42 14.34
N SER A 464 22.32 20.65 13.09
CA SER A 464 20.96 21.11 12.73
C SER A 464 19.84 20.11 13.02
N ARG A 465 20.17 18.88 13.42
CA ARG A 465 19.20 17.83 13.73
C ARG A 465 18.91 17.80 15.22
N PRO A 466 17.63 17.77 15.62
CA PRO A 466 17.29 17.75 17.02
C PRO A 466 17.62 16.37 17.62
N ALA A 467 18.30 16.37 18.77
CA ALA A 467 18.55 15.16 19.56
C ALA A 467 17.28 14.67 20.30
N GLU A 468 16.30 15.57 20.47
CA GLU A 468 14.98 15.28 21.00
C GLU A 468 13.94 15.40 19.89
N GLU A 469 13.11 14.37 19.74
CA GLU A 469 12.01 14.35 18.78
C GLU A 469 10.67 14.23 19.52
N VAL A 470 9.60 14.73 18.91
CA VAL A 470 8.24 14.60 19.45
C VAL A 470 7.47 13.57 18.61
N GLU A 471 7.00 12.52 19.27
CA GLU A 471 6.15 11.49 18.66
C GLU A 471 4.70 11.62 19.14
N ASP A 472 3.76 11.14 18.33
CA ASP A 472 2.36 10.99 18.71
C ASP A 472 2.16 9.63 19.40
N LYS A 473 1.74 9.65 20.67
CA LYS A 473 1.32 8.45 21.43
C LYS A 473 -0.20 8.34 21.57
N GLY A 474 -0.96 9.23 20.91
CA GLY A 474 -2.41 9.24 20.96
C GLY A 474 -3.03 8.14 20.09
N LEU A 475 -4.34 7.94 20.25
CA LEU A 475 -5.12 7.07 19.37
C LEU A 475 -5.04 7.54 17.93
N ILE A 476 -5.13 6.61 16.98
CA ILE A 476 -5.01 6.92 15.55
C ILE A 476 -6.09 7.92 15.08
N TYR A 477 -7.29 7.87 15.67
CA TYR A 477 -8.42 8.79 15.45
C TYR A 477 -8.71 9.69 16.66
N GLY A 478 -7.68 10.14 17.38
CA GLY A 478 -7.80 11.00 18.54
C GLY A 478 -6.93 12.25 18.47
N PRO A 479 -6.83 13.01 19.57
CA PRO A 479 -5.89 14.13 19.67
C PRO A 479 -4.44 13.64 19.52
N PHE A 480 -3.55 14.53 19.11
CA PHE A 480 -2.12 14.28 19.14
C PHE A 480 -1.64 14.29 20.59
N VAL A 481 -1.02 13.21 21.06
CA VAL A 481 -0.46 13.14 22.42
C VAL A 481 1.06 13.18 22.33
N PRO A 482 1.70 14.35 22.57
CA PRO A 482 3.13 14.49 22.37
C PRO A 482 3.93 13.74 23.43
N ALA A 483 4.88 12.92 22.99
CA ALA A 483 5.92 12.34 23.83
C ALA A 483 7.29 12.70 23.29
N VAL A 484 8.16 13.22 24.16
CA VAL A 484 9.55 13.51 23.81
C VAL A 484 10.36 12.23 23.87
N THR A 485 11.09 11.95 22.79
CA THR A 485 12.01 10.82 22.67
C THR A 485 13.39 11.31 22.31
N HIS A 486 14.43 10.67 22.84
CA HIS A 486 15.80 10.96 22.43
C HIS A 486 16.22 10.08 21.26
N ARG A 487 16.90 10.68 20.29
CA ARG A 487 17.51 9.99 19.17
C ARG A 487 19.00 10.29 19.12
N GLU A 488 19.79 9.24 18.93
CA GLU A 488 21.20 9.39 18.63
C GLU A 488 21.38 9.91 17.20
N VAL A 489 22.04 11.07 17.07
CA VAL A 489 22.36 11.67 15.77
C VAL A 489 23.77 11.25 15.38
N ALA A 490 23.88 10.14 14.65
CA ALA A 490 25.14 9.66 14.11
C ALA A 490 24.94 9.15 12.68
N MET A 491 25.96 9.33 11.84
CA MET A 491 26.00 8.71 10.52
C MET A 491 26.27 7.21 10.69
N ARG A 492 25.40 6.38 10.13
CA ARG A 492 25.60 4.93 10.06
C ARG A 492 26.31 4.50 8.78
N GLY A 493 27.02 3.39 8.85
CA GLY A 493 27.65 2.70 7.74
C GLY A 493 27.05 1.31 7.47
N PRO A 494 27.38 0.69 6.32
CA PRO A 494 26.94 -0.67 5.98
C PRO A 494 27.17 -1.69 7.10
N GLU A 495 28.28 -1.58 7.82
CA GLU A 495 28.65 -2.47 8.93
C GLU A 495 27.72 -2.37 10.15
N ASP A 496 27.00 -1.25 10.32
CA ASP A 496 26.01 -1.08 11.39
C ASP A 496 24.72 -1.85 11.10
N TRP A 497 24.50 -2.23 9.83
CA TRP A 497 23.31 -2.95 9.37
C TRP A 497 23.57 -4.44 9.16
N LEU A 498 24.79 -4.79 8.72
CA LEU A 498 25.21 -6.18 8.50
C LEU A 498 26.66 -6.37 8.90
N ALA A 499 26.89 -7.22 9.91
CA ALA A 499 28.23 -7.64 10.27
C ALA A 499 28.89 -8.37 9.08
N GLY A 500 30.08 -7.93 8.69
CA GLY A 500 30.79 -8.48 7.53
C GLY A 500 30.30 -7.93 6.18
N ALA A 501 29.59 -6.80 6.15
CA ALA A 501 29.24 -6.10 4.91
C ALA A 501 30.47 -5.91 4.00
N ARG A 502 30.31 -6.21 2.71
CA ARG A 502 31.35 -6.07 1.67
C ARG A 502 30.91 -5.20 0.49
N SER A 503 29.62 -5.04 0.28
CA SER A 503 29.08 -4.15 -0.75
C SER A 503 27.64 -3.75 -0.45
N VAL A 504 27.15 -2.75 -1.19
CA VAL A 504 25.75 -2.31 -1.17
C VAL A 504 25.21 -2.31 -2.59
N VAL A 505 24.04 -2.91 -2.77
CA VAL A 505 23.23 -2.80 -3.99
C VAL A 505 22.14 -1.76 -3.76
N VAL A 506 22.02 -0.78 -4.64
CA VAL A 506 21.01 0.29 -4.53
C VAL A 506 19.99 0.13 -5.64
N LEU A 507 18.74 0.03 -5.25
CA LEU A 507 17.57 -0.19 -6.09
C LEU A 507 16.77 1.10 -6.17
N GLY A 508 16.39 1.53 -7.36
CA GLY A 508 15.55 2.71 -7.59
C GLY A 508 14.29 2.38 -8.36
N MET A 509 13.17 3.01 -7.99
CA MET A 509 11.89 2.90 -8.68
C MET A 509 11.27 4.26 -8.90
N HIS A 510 10.87 4.56 -10.14
CA HIS A 510 10.22 5.81 -10.49
C HIS A 510 8.76 5.84 -10.04
N LEU A 511 8.28 7.05 -9.77
CA LEU A 511 6.88 7.35 -9.49
C LEU A 511 6.15 7.68 -10.79
N PRO A 512 4.86 7.33 -10.93
CA PRO A 512 4.07 7.82 -12.03
C PRO A 512 4.05 9.35 -12.08
N ASP A 513 4.30 9.88 -13.27
CA ASP A 513 4.48 11.31 -13.52
C ASP A 513 3.28 12.12 -13.07
N ALA A 514 2.09 11.60 -13.37
CA ALA A 514 0.82 12.25 -13.03
C ALA A 514 0.64 12.39 -11.53
N ALA A 515 1.17 11.48 -10.70
CA ALA A 515 1.01 11.53 -9.25
C ALA A 515 1.63 12.80 -8.67
N LEU A 516 2.80 13.22 -9.17
CA LEU A 516 3.44 14.46 -8.75
C LEU A 516 2.92 15.67 -9.53
N ASP A 517 2.62 15.54 -10.83
CA ASP A 517 2.17 16.64 -11.69
C ASP A 517 0.81 17.19 -11.29
N THR A 518 -0.11 16.34 -10.82
CA THR A 518 -1.45 16.76 -10.42
C THR A 518 -1.56 17.06 -8.93
N ALA A 519 -0.51 16.76 -8.14
CA ALA A 519 -0.48 17.06 -6.72
C ALA A 519 -0.76 18.55 -6.48
N LYS A 520 -1.71 18.86 -5.59
CA LYS A 520 -2.08 20.25 -5.22
C LYS A 520 -2.61 21.10 -6.38
N THR A 521 -2.93 20.50 -7.53
CA THR A 521 -3.35 21.23 -8.73
C THR A 521 -4.88 21.26 -8.86
N THR A 522 -5.42 22.42 -9.21
CA THR A 522 -6.86 22.63 -9.47
C THR A 522 -7.33 21.78 -10.66
N PRO A 523 -8.56 21.22 -10.62
CA PRO A 523 -9.59 21.48 -9.63
C PRO A 523 -9.62 20.53 -8.44
N ALA A 524 -9.02 19.34 -8.48
CA ALA A 524 -9.14 18.42 -7.35
C ALA A 524 -8.22 18.77 -6.16
N GLU A 525 -7.07 19.39 -6.43
CA GLU A 525 -6.05 19.76 -5.44
C GLU A 525 -5.66 18.59 -4.52
N THR A 526 -5.65 17.38 -5.05
CA THR A 526 -5.39 16.16 -4.28
C THR A 526 -3.90 16.00 -4.00
N VAL A 527 -3.56 15.49 -2.82
CA VAL A 527 -2.19 15.12 -2.43
C VAL A 527 -2.07 13.60 -2.24
N GLY A 528 -3.21 12.94 -1.98
CA GLY A 528 -3.33 11.50 -1.74
C GLY A 528 -2.60 10.62 -2.77
N PRO A 529 -2.79 10.82 -4.09
CA PRO A 529 -2.17 9.97 -5.11
C PRO A 529 -0.62 10.04 -5.11
N TYR A 530 -0.04 11.21 -4.82
CA TYR A 530 1.41 11.36 -4.66
C TYR A 530 1.93 10.59 -3.44
N VAL A 531 1.26 10.76 -2.30
CA VAL A 531 1.63 10.07 -1.04
C VAL A 531 1.47 8.55 -1.20
N PHE A 532 0.43 8.12 -1.91
CA PHE A 532 0.23 6.73 -2.29
C PHE A 532 1.37 6.21 -3.16
N ALA A 533 1.72 6.90 -4.25
CA ALA A 533 2.82 6.49 -5.14
C ALA A 533 4.15 6.38 -4.38
N CYS A 534 4.41 7.29 -3.43
CA CYS A 534 5.55 7.22 -2.52
C CYS A 534 5.52 5.98 -1.63
N HIS A 535 4.38 5.66 -1.01
CA HIS A 535 4.23 4.46 -0.17
C HIS A 535 4.45 3.20 -0.99
N GLU A 536 3.80 3.11 -2.15
CA GLU A 536 3.76 1.91 -2.97
C GLU A 536 5.11 1.61 -3.62
N SER A 537 5.83 2.63 -4.10
CA SER A 537 7.20 2.45 -4.60
C SER A 537 8.16 1.92 -3.52
N VAL A 538 7.99 2.31 -2.25
CA VAL A 538 8.79 1.75 -1.14
C VAL A 538 8.44 0.27 -0.92
N GLN A 539 7.15 -0.09 -0.90
CA GLN A 539 6.73 -1.49 -0.75
C GLN A 539 7.26 -2.36 -1.90
N LEU A 540 7.12 -1.90 -3.14
CA LEU A 540 7.58 -2.63 -4.31
C LEU A 540 9.11 -2.73 -4.38
N LEU A 541 9.85 -1.72 -3.93
CA LEU A 541 11.31 -1.81 -3.78
C LEU A 541 11.72 -2.82 -2.72
N GLN A 542 11.02 -2.87 -1.57
CA GLN A 542 11.25 -3.90 -0.54
C GLN A 542 10.96 -5.30 -1.09
N ASP A 543 9.94 -5.44 -1.94
CA ASP A 543 9.61 -6.66 -2.66
C ASP A 543 10.74 -7.10 -3.61
N VAL A 544 11.38 -6.18 -4.34
CA VAL A 544 12.57 -6.46 -5.18
C VAL A 544 13.78 -6.81 -4.31
N GLY A 545 14.02 -6.05 -3.23
CA GLY A 545 15.09 -6.29 -2.27
C GLY A 545 14.99 -7.68 -1.64
N TYR A 546 13.78 -8.11 -1.29
CA TYR A 546 13.52 -9.46 -0.80
C TYR A 546 13.93 -10.54 -1.81
N GLN A 547 13.58 -10.41 -3.09
CA GLN A 547 13.98 -11.38 -4.12
C GLN A 547 15.51 -11.45 -4.28
N LEU A 548 16.19 -10.30 -4.25
CA LEU A 548 17.65 -10.24 -4.25
C LEU A 548 18.25 -10.95 -3.03
N ILE A 549 17.75 -10.64 -1.82
CA ILE A 549 18.23 -11.27 -0.58
C ILE A 549 18.05 -12.79 -0.62
N ARG A 550 16.92 -13.27 -1.15
CA ARG A 550 16.69 -14.70 -1.34
C ARG A 550 17.70 -15.32 -2.31
N ARG A 551 17.99 -14.65 -3.41
CA ARG A 551 19.02 -15.09 -4.37
C ARG A 551 20.42 -15.13 -3.76
N LEU A 552 20.77 -14.14 -2.92
CA LEU A 552 22.04 -14.07 -2.19
C LEU A 552 22.15 -15.22 -1.17
N ASN A 553 21.11 -15.43 -0.37
CA ASN A 553 21.07 -16.47 0.65
C ASN A 553 21.20 -17.88 0.07
N ARG A 554 20.56 -18.17 -1.08
CA ARG A 554 20.73 -19.46 -1.77
C ARG A 554 22.15 -19.69 -2.28
N SER A 555 22.93 -18.63 -2.45
CA SER A 555 24.38 -18.72 -2.72
C SER A 555 25.29 -18.64 -1.50
N GLY A 556 24.73 -18.62 -0.29
CA GLY A 556 25.47 -18.59 0.96
C GLY A 556 25.83 -17.19 1.48
N HIS A 557 25.33 -16.13 0.83
CA HIS A 557 25.59 -14.74 1.16
C HIS A 557 24.43 -14.09 1.94
N ALA A 558 24.73 -13.31 2.96
CA ALA A 558 23.73 -12.55 3.71
C ALA A 558 23.33 -11.25 3.00
N GLY A 559 22.13 -10.77 3.28
CA GLY A 559 21.63 -9.51 2.75
C GLY A 559 20.55 -8.90 3.64
N VAL A 560 20.58 -7.58 3.83
CA VAL A 560 19.59 -6.84 4.62
C VAL A 560 19.08 -5.62 3.84
N PRO A 561 17.75 -5.38 3.80
CA PRO A 561 17.20 -4.19 3.17
C PRO A 561 17.29 -3.00 4.14
N VAL A 562 17.71 -1.84 3.66
CA VAL A 562 17.90 -0.63 4.47
C VAL A 562 17.23 0.56 3.78
N ALA A 563 16.20 1.11 4.42
CA ALA A 563 15.43 2.24 3.91
C ALA A 563 16.21 3.56 3.92
N ASP A 564 17.18 3.72 4.83
CA ASP A 564 18.12 4.84 4.85
C ASP A 564 19.50 4.43 5.40
N LEU A 565 20.43 4.14 4.50
CA LEU A 565 21.75 3.57 4.82
C LEU A 565 22.53 4.42 5.83
N THR A 566 22.48 5.74 5.69
CA THR A 566 23.29 6.65 6.52
C THR A 566 22.60 7.07 7.82
N ALA A 567 21.32 6.73 8.01
CA ALA A 567 20.45 7.27 9.07
C ALA A 567 20.38 8.82 9.10
N LEU A 568 20.67 9.45 7.96
CA LEU A 568 20.71 10.91 7.79
C LEU A 568 19.45 11.46 7.12
N ALA A 569 18.50 10.66 6.69
CA ALA A 569 17.19 11.16 6.31
C ALA A 569 16.27 11.26 7.54
N SER A 570 15.13 11.90 7.32
CA SER A 570 14.01 11.88 8.26
C SER A 570 12.84 11.17 7.58
N THR A 571 11.65 11.29 8.14
CA THR A 571 10.42 10.68 7.64
C THR A 571 9.40 11.74 7.25
N VAL A 572 8.38 11.32 6.51
CA VAL A 572 7.25 12.14 6.08
C VAL A 572 5.94 11.51 6.53
N LYS A 573 5.00 12.35 7.00
CA LYS A 573 3.68 11.91 7.45
C LYS A 573 2.86 11.42 6.26
N SER A 574 2.24 10.25 6.44
CA SER A 574 1.31 9.66 5.49
C SER A 574 0.18 8.93 6.22
N PRO A 575 -0.98 8.72 5.58
CA PRO A 575 -2.05 7.92 6.17
C PRO A 575 -1.74 6.43 6.28
N ARG A 576 -0.64 5.99 5.67
CA ARG A 576 -0.09 4.63 5.79
C ARG A 576 1.06 4.55 6.82
N GLY A 577 1.18 5.55 7.70
CA GLY A 577 2.26 5.66 8.69
C GLY A 577 3.38 6.60 8.24
N MET A 578 4.47 6.65 9.00
CA MET A 578 5.64 7.45 8.63
C MET A 578 6.39 6.76 7.49
N LEU A 579 6.64 7.47 6.39
CA LEU A 579 7.44 6.97 5.26
C LEU A 579 8.86 7.54 5.32
N PRO A 580 9.87 6.83 4.82
CA PRO A 580 11.17 7.44 4.50
C PRO A 580 10.96 8.68 3.60
N ASP A 581 11.59 9.81 3.88
CA ASP A 581 11.43 11.03 3.07
C ASP A 581 12.19 10.94 1.73
N MET A 582 12.00 11.91 0.82
CA MET A 582 12.64 11.90 -0.50
C MET A 582 14.18 12.02 -0.48
N ARG A 583 14.82 12.10 0.69
CA ARG A 583 16.28 12.13 0.86
C ARG A 583 16.82 10.81 1.41
N SER A 584 15.96 9.89 1.83
CA SER A 584 16.35 8.55 2.24
C SER A 584 17.13 7.84 1.13
N ASN A 585 18.28 7.25 1.49
CA ASN A 585 19.23 6.64 0.55
C ASN A 585 19.80 7.55 -0.54
N ARG A 586 19.70 8.88 -0.43
CA ARG A 586 20.31 9.81 -1.40
C ARG A 586 21.81 9.61 -1.60
N PHE A 587 22.54 9.34 -0.50
CA PHE A 587 23.98 9.11 -0.54
C PHE A 587 24.29 7.71 -1.07
N ALA A 588 23.48 6.70 -0.74
CA ALA A 588 23.61 5.38 -1.34
C ALA A 588 23.43 5.46 -2.88
N ALA A 589 22.41 6.17 -3.36
CA ALA A 589 22.18 6.38 -4.79
C ALA A 589 23.34 7.12 -5.48
N LEU A 590 23.93 8.13 -4.81
CA LEU A 590 25.13 8.81 -5.30
C LEU A 590 26.32 7.85 -5.40
N LEU A 591 26.61 7.11 -4.33
CA LEU A 591 27.75 6.20 -4.28
C LEU A 591 27.59 5.02 -5.25
N ALA A 592 26.36 4.63 -5.56
CA ALA A 592 26.04 3.62 -6.57
C ALA A 592 26.08 4.15 -8.01
N GLY A 593 26.47 5.41 -8.23
CA GLY A 593 26.53 6.00 -9.57
C GLY A 593 25.17 6.24 -10.23
N LEU A 594 24.08 6.29 -9.45
CA LEU A 594 22.72 6.43 -9.98
C LEU A 594 22.21 7.87 -9.97
N ALA A 595 22.69 8.71 -9.05
CA ALA A 595 22.16 10.05 -8.84
C ALA A 595 23.21 11.08 -8.42
N THR A 596 22.93 12.36 -8.68
CA THR A 596 23.59 13.48 -7.99
C THR A 596 22.67 14.02 -6.90
N ILE A 597 23.14 14.96 -6.06
CA ILE A 597 22.27 15.61 -5.06
C ILE A 597 21.77 16.97 -5.59
N GLY A 598 20.46 17.18 -5.56
CA GLY A 598 19.84 18.46 -5.94
C GLY A 598 19.94 19.52 -4.85
N ARG A 599 19.62 20.79 -5.17
CA ARG A 599 19.51 21.88 -4.18
C ARG A 599 18.46 21.63 -3.09
N ASN A 600 17.43 20.82 -3.38
CA ASN A 600 16.45 20.36 -2.40
C ASN A 600 16.99 19.23 -1.49
N GLY A 601 18.21 18.76 -1.73
CA GLY A 601 18.87 17.70 -0.98
C GLY A 601 18.44 16.29 -1.38
N SER A 602 17.58 16.12 -2.39
CA SER A 602 17.11 14.83 -2.89
C SER A 602 17.99 14.31 -4.04
N PRO A 603 18.03 12.98 -4.27
CA PRO A 603 18.76 12.39 -5.37
C PRO A 603 18.10 12.75 -6.71
N LEU A 604 18.91 13.17 -7.68
CA LEU A 604 18.50 13.48 -9.05
C LEU A 604 19.14 12.47 -10.02
N THR A 605 18.31 11.76 -10.78
CA THR A 605 18.73 10.74 -11.75
C THR A 605 18.60 11.28 -13.18
N PRO A 606 19.47 10.89 -14.13
CA PRO A 606 19.32 11.26 -15.54
C PRO A 606 17.95 10.84 -16.13
N GLU A 607 17.48 9.65 -15.75
CA GLU A 607 16.30 9.01 -16.33
C GLU A 607 14.99 9.54 -15.75
N PHE A 608 14.93 9.87 -14.45
CA PHE A 608 13.67 10.23 -13.79
C PHE A 608 13.72 11.56 -13.03
N GLY A 609 14.85 12.25 -13.02
CA GLY A 609 15.00 13.51 -12.29
C GLY A 609 14.84 13.27 -10.80
N VAL A 610 13.87 13.89 -10.14
CA VAL A 610 13.58 13.69 -8.70
C VAL A 610 12.50 12.61 -8.42
N ARG A 611 11.92 12.01 -9.46
CA ARG A 611 10.67 11.24 -9.38
C ARG A 611 10.90 9.78 -9.08
N GLN A 612 11.67 9.48 -8.04
CA GLN A 612 11.99 8.10 -7.68
C GLN A 612 12.25 7.92 -6.19
N ARG A 613 12.08 6.68 -5.73
CA ARG A 613 12.49 6.21 -4.40
C ARG A 613 13.66 5.25 -4.50
N PHE A 614 14.39 5.07 -3.40
CA PHE A 614 15.54 4.17 -3.32
C PHE A 614 15.50 3.25 -2.11
N LEU A 615 15.97 2.01 -2.30
CA LEU A 615 16.25 1.03 -1.25
C LEU A 615 17.70 0.55 -1.39
N ALA A 616 18.42 0.48 -0.28
CA ALA A 616 19.73 -0.16 -0.23
C ALA A 616 19.59 -1.62 0.23
N VAL A 617 20.40 -2.51 -0.32
CA VAL A 617 20.58 -3.89 0.16
C VAL A 617 22.06 -4.06 0.50
N VAL A 618 22.37 -4.14 1.79
CA VAL A 618 23.73 -4.37 2.28
C VAL A 618 23.99 -5.87 2.27
N THR A 619 25.14 -6.30 1.71
CA THR A 619 25.47 -7.73 1.58
C THR A 619 26.94 -8.01 1.89
N ASP A 620 27.22 -9.25 2.30
CA ASP A 620 28.58 -9.79 2.46
C ASP A 620 29.18 -10.31 1.13
N LEU A 621 28.41 -10.27 0.04
CA LEU A 621 28.90 -10.58 -1.31
C LEU A 621 29.81 -9.42 -1.79
N PRO A 622 31.05 -9.69 -2.24
CA PRO A 622 31.90 -8.65 -2.81
C PRO A 622 31.40 -8.28 -4.19
N LEU A 623 31.10 -7.00 -4.41
CA LEU A 623 30.65 -6.46 -5.68
C LEU A 623 31.46 -5.22 -6.03
N PRO A 624 31.71 -4.95 -7.33
CA PRO A 624 32.45 -3.77 -7.74
C PRO A 624 31.62 -2.50 -7.56
N SER A 625 32.32 -1.38 -7.50
CA SER A 625 31.71 -0.06 -7.54
C SER A 625 31.43 0.42 -8.96
N ASP A 626 30.25 1.00 -9.17
CA ASP A 626 29.85 1.56 -10.47
C ASP A 626 30.49 2.93 -10.73
N PRO A 627 30.63 3.41 -11.96
CA PRO A 627 31.13 4.75 -12.22
C PRO A 627 30.23 5.84 -11.60
N LEU A 628 30.83 6.87 -11.01
CA LEU A 628 30.09 8.02 -10.49
C LEU A 628 29.58 8.93 -11.63
N LEU A 629 28.42 9.55 -11.43
CA LEU A 629 27.90 10.58 -12.33
C LEU A 629 28.64 11.92 -12.14
N PRO A 630 28.70 12.79 -13.16
CA PRO A 630 29.18 14.17 -13.00
C PRO A 630 28.33 14.93 -11.97
N GLY A 631 28.96 15.56 -10.98
CA GLY A 631 28.24 16.17 -9.86
C GLY A 631 27.48 17.47 -10.18
N ASP A 632 27.71 18.08 -11.33
CA ASP A 632 27.13 19.35 -11.78
C ASP A 632 25.99 19.18 -12.82
N LEU A 633 25.45 17.95 -12.96
CA LEU A 633 24.55 17.59 -14.05
C LEU A 633 23.23 18.41 -14.13
N PHE A 634 22.66 18.81 -12.99
CA PHE A 634 21.30 19.41 -12.96
C PHE A 634 21.25 20.85 -12.47
N CYS A 635 21.65 21.08 -11.23
CA CYS A 635 21.34 22.32 -10.51
C CYS A 635 22.13 23.59 -10.89
N PRO A 636 23.30 23.56 -11.57
CA PRO A 636 24.03 24.79 -11.88
C PRO A 636 23.26 25.83 -12.71
N LYS A 637 22.35 25.39 -13.58
CA LYS A 637 21.53 26.26 -14.43
C LYS A 637 20.09 26.46 -13.92
N CYS A 638 19.78 25.94 -12.73
CA CYS A 638 18.44 26.01 -12.14
C CYS A 638 18.22 27.36 -11.42
N ASP A 639 17.00 27.88 -11.50
CA ASP A 639 16.54 29.11 -10.84
C ASP A 639 16.24 28.93 -9.34
N GLY A 640 16.48 27.75 -8.78
CA GLY A 640 16.32 27.51 -7.35
C GLY A 640 14.87 27.44 -6.87
N ARG A 641 13.89 27.12 -7.74
CA ARG A 641 12.45 27.00 -7.40
C ARG A 641 12.18 26.30 -6.07
N CYS A 642 12.82 25.16 -5.83
CA CYS A 642 12.67 24.39 -4.60
C CYS A 642 13.01 25.18 -3.32
N VAL A 643 14.00 26.08 -3.38
CA VAL A 643 14.39 26.97 -2.28
C VAL A 643 13.32 28.04 -2.09
N SER A 644 12.93 28.72 -3.17
CA SER A 644 11.93 29.80 -3.12
C SER A 644 10.52 29.33 -2.73
N SER A 645 10.17 28.07 -2.98
CA SER A 645 8.86 27.49 -2.69
C SER A 645 8.79 26.81 -1.32
N CYS A 646 9.91 26.67 -0.61
CA CYS A 646 9.96 25.95 0.65
C CYS A 646 9.11 26.68 1.71
N PRO A 647 8.00 26.09 2.21
CA PRO A 647 7.06 26.84 3.05
C PRO A 647 7.63 27.21 4.42
N THR A 648 8.69 26.52 4.86
CA THR A 648 9.36 26.76 6.14
C THR A 648 10.76 27.35 6.00
N ALA A 649 11.16 27.75 4.78
CA ALA A 649 12.52 28.24 4.48
C ALA A 649 13.64 27.30 4.97
N ALA A 650 13.36 25.98 4.96
CA ALA A 650 14.29 24.96 5.43
C ALA A 650 15.45 24.73 4.46
N LEU A 651 15.23 25.02 3.18
CA LEU A 651 16.26 24.96 2.14
C LEU A 651 16.94 26.33 2.05
N ARG A 652 18.28 26.34 2.03
CA ARG A 652 19.09 27.56 1.93
C ARG A 652 20.19 27.37 0.88
N ASP A 653 20.60 28.46 0.23
CA ASP A 653 21.78 28.43 -0.61
C ASP A 653 23.04 28.27 0.26
N GLY A 654 23.98 27.43 -0.20
CA GLY A 654 25.15 26.98 0.55
C GLY A 654 25.12 25.48 0.83
N GLY A 655 26.14 24.98 1.52
CA GLY A 655 26.34 23.55 1.73
C GLY A 655 27.82 23.19 1.76
N MET A 656 28.11 21.95 1.39
CA MET A 656 29.49 21.47 1.25
C MET A 656 29.73 20.78 -0.08
N VAL A 657 30.99 20.69 -0.46
CA VAL A 657 31.43 19.88 -1.59
C VAL A 657 31.98 18.56 -1.05
N LEU A 658 31.40 17.45 -1.49
CA LEU A 658 31.95 16.11 -1.28
C LEU A 658 32.83 15.74 -2.47
N ALA A 659 34.11 15.47 -2.22
CA ALA A 659 35.02 14.97 -3.24
C ALA A 659 35.20 13.45 -3.05
N ILE A 660 34.74 12.66 -4.01
CA ILE A 660 34.87 11.19 -4.00
C ILE A 660 35.43 10.77 -5.35
N GLU A 661 36.53 10.01 -5.34
CA GLU A 661 37.19 9.51 -6.56
C GLU A 661 37.48 10.62 -7.60
N GLY A 662 37.82 11.82 -7.11
CA GLY A 662 38.09 13.00 -7.97
C GLY A 662 36.84 13.69 -8.54
N THR A 663 35.63 13.22 -8.20
CA THR A 663 34.37 13.86 -8.59
C THR A 663 33.83 14.70 -7.44
N GLU A 664 33.46 15.95 -7.72
CA GLU A 664 32.92 16.89 -6.75
C GLU A 664 31.39 16.93 -6.79
N PHE A 665 30.73 16.79 -5.64
CA PHE A 665 29.29 16.86 -5.49
C PHE A 665 28.90 17.96 -4.51
N HIS A 666 28.04 18.89 -4.94
CA HIS A 666 27.49 19.89 -4.04
C HIS A 666 26.31 19.32 -3.23
N VAL A 667 26.44 19.28 -1.91
CA VAL A 667 25.40 18.84 -0.97
C VAL A 667 24.87 20.05 -0.22
N PRO A 668 23.57 20.37 -0.33
CA PRO A 668 23.02 21.58 0.28
C PRO A 668 22.93 21.46 1.81
N SER A 669 23.00 22.60 2.49
CA SER A 669 22.58 22.69 3.89
C SER A 669 21.05 22.71 3.98
N VAL A 670 20.49 21.83 4.81
CA VAL A 670 19.04 21.75 5.03
C VAL A 670 18.77 21.84 6.51
N ASP A 671 17.96 22.82 6.90
CA ASP A 671 17.46 22.97 8.26
C ASP A 671 16.47 21.84 8.55
N ALA A 672 16.97 20.77 9.19
CA ALA A 672 16.20 19.56 9.43
C ALA A 672 14.97 19.83 10.33
N PHE A 673 15.11 20.69 11.33
CA PHE A 673 14.01 21.08 12.22
C PHE A 673 12.87 21.77 11.45
N ALA A 674 13.20 22.79 10.66
CA ALA A 674 12.20 23.51 9.86
C ALA A 674 11.57 22.62 8.77
N CYS A 675 12.34 21.68 8.21
CA CYS A 675 11.81 20.72 7.24
C CYS A 675 10.81 19.76 7.90
N ASP A 676 11.15 19.20 9.06
CA ASP A 676 10.30 18.26 9.79
C ASP A 676 9.06 18.93 10.38
N TRP A 677 9.11 20.22 10.68
CA TRP A 677 7.93 21.03 11.01
C TRP A 677 6.84 20.90 9.94
N ALA A 678 7.22 20.97 8.66
CA ALA A 678 6.30 20.82 7.54
C ALA A 678 5.93 19.36 7.27
N LYS A 679 6.93 18.49 7.03
CA LYS A 679 6.68 17.15 6.46
C LYS A 679 6.43 16.05 7.51
N ARG A 680 6.99 16.17 8.70
CA ARG A 680 6.91 15.13 9.74
C ARG A 680 5.76 15.42 10.70
N LEU A 681 5.65 16.69 11.11
CA LEU A 681 4.67 17.18 12.08
C LEU A 681 3.41 17.73 11.42
N ALA A 682 3.40 17.93 10.10
CA ALA A 682 2.25 18.44 9.35
C ALA A 682 1.73 19.79 9.86
N LEU A 683 2.64 20.67 10.31
CA LEU A 683 2.28 21.98 10.90
C LEU A 683 2.28 23.13 9.89
N SER A 684 2.62 22.88 8.62
CA SER A 684 2.49 23.86 7.53
C SER A 684 1.35 23.50 6.60
N GLY A 685 0.36 24.38 6.47
CA GLY A 685 -0.85 24.12 5.69
C GLY A 685 -0.55 23.93 4.21
N LYS A 686 0.34 24.76 3.67
CA LYS A 686 0.80 24.73 2.26
C LYS A 686 1.45 23.42 1.86
N GLU A 687 1.96 22.66 2.83
CA GLU A 687 2.60 21.39 2.55
C GLU A 687 1.60 20.27 2.26
N GLY A 688 0.35 20.40 2.71
CA GLY A 688 -0.57 19.27 2.64
C GLY A 688 -1.88 19.41 3.42
N PRO A 689 -1.85 19.71 4.73
CA PRO A 689 -3.04 19.77 5.59
C PRO A 689 -4.18 20.62 5.02
N GLN A 690 -3.89 21.78 4.41
CA GLN A 690 -4.94 22.63 3.83
C GLN A 690 -5.70 21.95 2.68
N TYR A 691 -5.06 21.00 1.99
CA TYR A 691 -5.66 20.25 0.88
C TYR A 691 -6.47 19.04 1.35
N VAL A 692 -6.55 18.78 2.66
CA VAL A 692 -7.47 17.82 3.25
C VAL A 692 -8.51 18.48 4.17
N GLY A 693 -8.63 19.81 4.08
CA GLY A 693 -9.61 20.59 4.84
C GLY A 693 -9.16 20.98 6.24
N MET A 694 -7.85 20.96 6.53
CA MET A 694 -7.31 21.43 7.81
C MET A 694 -6.74 22.84 7.73
N GLU A 695 -7.03 23.67 8.73
CA GLU A 695 -6.56 25.07 8.80
C GLU A 695 -5.18 25.23 9.49
N THR A 696 -4.47 24.14 9.75
CA THR A 696 -3.17 24.16 10.44
C THR A 696 -2.10 24.88 9.62
N ASP A 697 -1.59 26.00 10.12
CA ASP A 697 -0.40 26.69 9.58
C ASP A 697 0.36 27.41 10.71
N ALA A 698 1.12 26.65 11.49
CA ALA A 698 1.91 27.18 12.60
C ALA A 698 3.31 27.63 12.13
N PRO A 699 3.82 28.80 12.56
CA PRO A 699 5.16 29.23 12.20
C PRO A 699 6.22 28.35 12.89
N VAL A 700 7.38 28.20 12.25
CA VAL A 700 8.53 27.52 12.87
C VAL A 700 9.00 28.34 14.08
N PRO A 701 9.06 27.77 15.29
CA PRO A 701 9.45 28.50 16.50
C PRO A 701 10.94 28.86 16.49
N GLU A 702 11.29 29.99 17.10
CA GLU A 702 12.67 30.48 17.19
C GLU A 702 13.53 29.65 18.15
N ASP A 703 12.96 29.20 19.27
CA ASP A 703 13.65 28.46 20.34
C ASP A 703 13.90 26.98 19.99
N ARG A 704 13.23 26.44 18.96
CA ARG A 704 13.50 25.14 18.31
C ARG A 704 13.60 23.94 19.28
N THR A 705 12.87 24.00 20.39
CA THR A 705 12.88 22.96 21.43
C THR A 705 11.82 21.89 21.18
N ALA A 706 11.99 20.69 21.77
CA ALA A 706 10.95 19.67 21.78
C ALA A 706 9.68 20.17 22.50
N SER A 707 9.83 21.02 23.54
CA SER A 707 8.73 21.68 24.23
C SER A 707 7.92 22.61 23.31
N ALA A 708 8.59 23.39 22.45
CA ALA A 708 7.90 24.23 21.46
C ALA A 708 7.13 23.41 20.43
N VAL A 709 7.71 22.29 19.97
CA VAL A 709 7.02 21.32 19.10
C VAL A 709 5.79 20.75 19.81
N ALA A 710 5.94 20.27 21.05
CA ALA A 710 4.86 19.68 21.84
C ALA A 710 3.71 20.67 22.06
N ALA A 711 4.03 21.94 22.33
CA ALA A 711 3.02 23.00 22.44
C ALA A 711 2.26 23.21 21.11
N ALA A 712 2.97 23.31 19.98
CA ALA A 712 2.33 23.54 18.68
C ALA A 712 1.39 22.40 18.25
N VAL A 713 1.82 21.14 18.43
CA VAL A 713 0.96 19.99 18.09
C VAL A 713 -0.23 19.85 19.05
N ALA A 714 -0.07 20.19 20.33
CA ALA A 714 -1.14 20.16 21.32
C ALA A 714 -2.20 21.25 21.10
N HIS A 715 -1.81 22.41 20.55
CA HIS A 715 -2.73 23.50 20.22
C HIS A 715 -3.41 23.36 18.85
N THR A 716 -3.03 22.35 18.06
CA THR A 716 -3.64 22.09 16.75
C THR A 716 -4.91 21.25 16.90
N THR A 717 -6.02 21.69 16.30
CA THR A 717 -7.27 20.91 16.26
C THR A 717 -7.21 19.89 15.13
N TRP A 718 -6.85 18.64 15.46
CA TRP A 718 -6.70 17.58 14.46
C TRP A 718 -8.00 16.86 14.08
N GLY A 719 -8.90 16.65 15.06
CA GLY A 719 -10.08 15.80 14.89
C GLY A 719 -9.74 14.39 14.41
N VAL A 720 -10.69 13.71 13.75
CA VAL A 720 -10.43 12.40 13.11
C VAL A 720 -9.51 12.51 11.89
N GLN A 721 -9.31 13.73 11.35
CA GLN A 721 -8.49 14.00 10.18
C GLN A 721 -7.00 13.76 10.42
N LYS A 722 -6.55 13.67 11.68
CA LYS A 722 -5.16 13.35 12.09
C LYS A 722 -4.57 12.14 11.35
N ARG A 723 -5.37 11.09 11.15
CA ARG A 723 -4.93 9.87 10.46
C ARG A 723 -4.63 10.13 8.99
N TYR A 724 -5.44 10.94 8.30
CA TYR A 724 -5.38 11.09 6.84
C TYR A 724 -4.64 12.34 6.37
N LEU A 725 -3.73 12.85 7.20
CA LEU A 725 -2.80 13.90 6.80
C LEU A 725 -1.89 13.42 5.67
N THR A 726 -1.84 14.20 4.59
CA THR A 726 -1.01 13.96 3.41
C THR A 726 -0.04 15.11 3.22
N ILE A 727 1.21 14.82 2.89
CA ILE A 727 2.27 15.81 2.66
C ILE A 727 2.71 15.74 1.20
N GLY A 728 2.79 16.90 0.54
CA GLY A 728 3.10 17.03 -0.88
C GLY A 728 4.58 17.19 -1.23
N GLU A 729 5.46 17.48 -0.26
CA GLU A 729 6.90 17.71 -0.49
C GLU A 729 7.13 18.79 -1.56
N GLU A 730 6.78 20.04 -1.24
CA GLU A 730 6.70 21.12 -2.25
C GLU A 730 8.00 21.32 -3.05
N CYS A 731 9.15 21.14 -2.40
CA CYS A 731 10.48 21.21 -3.02
C CYS A 731 10.73 20.13 -4.08
N ILE A 732 9.99 19.02 -4.02
CA ILE A 732 10.01 17.92 -4.99
C ILE A 732 9.04 18.23 -6.12
N ARG A 733 7.82 18.66 -5.78
CA ARG A 733 6.77 18.99 -6.75
C ARG A 733 7.17 20.09 -7.72
N VAL A 734 7.84 21.14 -7.26
CA VAL A 734 8.27 22.26 -8.12
C VAL A 734 9.60 22.02 -8.82
N CYS A 735 10.27 20.90 -8.55
CA CYS A 735 11.57 20.62 -9.13
C CYS A 735 11.44 20.45 -10.66
N PRO A 736 12.16 21.23 -11.48
CA PRO A 736 12.08 21.12 -12.93
C PRO A 736 12.82 19.90 -13.47
N ALA A 737 13.66 19.25 -12.65
CA ALA A 737 14.34 18.03 -13.03
C ALA A 737 13.33 16.89 -13.17
N LYS A 738 12.82 16.73 -14.39
CA LYS A 738 12.14 15.55 -14.89
C LYS A 738 13.12 14.86 -15.82
N GLY A 739 13.35 13.57 -15.63
CA GLY A 739 14.25 12.84 -16.52
C GLY A 739 13.60 12.53 -17.87
N GLN A 740 14.38 11.99 -18.80
CA GLN A 740 13.92 11.64 -20.16
C GLN A 740 13.19 10.29 -20.24
N GLY A 741 13.10 9.56 -19.14
CA GLY A 741 12.63 8.17 -19.07
C GLY A 741 11.13 8.03 -19.24
N GLY A 742 10.72 7.30 -20.29
CA GLY A 742 9.34 6.86 -20.54
C GLY A 742 8.65 7.52 -21.74
N ARG A 743 9.08 8.71 -22.15
CA ARG A 743 8.54 9.36 -23.35
C ARG A 743 9.50 9.13 -24.50
N ALA A 744 9.10 8.35 -25.49
CA ALA A 744 9.68 8.49 -26.82
C ALA A 744 9.64 9.99 -27.15
N SER A 745 10.82 10.56 -27.40
CA SER A 745 11.06 11.97 -27.68
C SER A 745 9.91 12.59 -28.48
N GLN A 746 9.07 13.40 -27.85
CA GLN A 746 8.27 14.38 -28.58
C GLN A 746 9.17 15.60 -28.80
N PRO A 747 9.37 16.05 -30.04
CA PRO A 747 10.05 17.32 -30.28
C PRO A 747 9.24 18.45 -29.64
N GLU A 748 9.96 19.40 -29.06
CA GLU A 748 9.43 20.64 -28.47
C GLU A 748 8.49 21.43 -29.39
#